data_AF-A0A1G9D686-F1
#
_entry.id   AF-A0A1G9D686-F1
#
_cell.length_a   1.000
_cell.length_b   1.000
_cell.length_c   1.000
_cell.angle_alpha   90.00
_cell.angle_beta   90.00
_cell.angle_gamma   90.00
#
_symmetry.space_group_name_H-M   'P 1'
#
loop_
_entity.id
_entity.type
_entity.pdbx_description
1 polymer ?
#
loop_
_entity_poly.entity_id
_entity_poly.type
_entity_poly.pdbx_seq_one_letter_code
_entity_poly.pdbx_strand_id
1 'polypeptide(L)'
;MSISTGRRRPLGAAAALAVAAAASVVAAGGPAYAAGTHSVSSPDGSITFTVTDQPDGSLTYEVTAGTTQVFEESPLGIATDGVDFRTGLAYAGEERSSIDETYTLPAGTDPSYTNRAEELVLEYTKDGEAFELVVRAYDDGVAYRYRLPGDGDLSITDESSGFRLPAGTGGWAADWNGNYEQDYVYRDAAQLNSGADLTMPLLASIDDNAYFTLITEANVYNANAGYAPAMLEGDGQGTGLLNVARTPDQAFPIATAYPFQTPWRTAVVAEDLDVLYNTDLVQNLNPAAQEQPDWVRPGRAGWTWYTDDDSAADMDKQKQMVDFAAAMGWEYVTVDCCYDPAADLPEISAYAAQRGVRIFAWVTAEPFATPELAGPLAAEHKAYGVAGLKVDFFLNDSQEVQEWYQSIGDAAGENELMLDLHGSTKPGGENRTWPWVLTTEAVAGTEHYKYPPPTTARLDATLPFTRGPLGGMDYTPAMISQNDSILTQAHTLAQSIVFTSAMVNYADSAAAYEQWPGRHLLRAVPTVWDESHVVEGFPGDHVTVARRSGEDWFVGAITDPARTASVPLDFLESGTYTATVFADDADGRVTVSTQQVDAGDTLSLPMIATGGASVHLSKTPLEQIGSGDTRYEAEDQVLGGDAAVGECKGCSEGAKVGYLGAGGSVEFTDVTAAEAGTHELTFSYTSGDPRDIRISVNGQVVSTEELTDSGGWEFVNKWTVDVPLNAGVNTIRFDNPAEYAPDIDAITISRTTEAEDGTLSGGAATAPCAECSGGALVTDLDGTGALAFTEVSTAAAGNHTVELRYASAVDATVLVTVGGTTREVALTATGSDTAVAVKTIGLDLPATGGTVTVSGASAPGLGVDGLTVVR
;
A
#
# COMPACT_ATOMS: atom_id res chain seq x y z
N MET A 1 -21.55 67.51 50.19
CA MET A 1 -22.60 66.88 51.04
C MET A 1 -22.18 65.43 51.24
N SER A 2 -22.00 64.82 52.39
CA SER A 2 -22.01 65.18 53.83
C SER A 2 -21.32 63.95 54.49
N ILE A 3 -20.22 64.10 55.26
CA ILE A 3 -20.14 63.84 56.72
C ILE A 3 -20.70 62.44 57.08
N SER A 4 -20.00 61.46 57.69
CA SER A 4 -19.27 61.43 58.96
C SER A 4 -18.88 59.95 59.21
N THR A 5 -17.64 59.63 59.56
CA THR A 5 -17.15 59.29 60.93
C THR A 5 -17.97 58.29 61.75
N GLY A 6 -17.30 57.33 62.39
CA GLY A 6 -17.77 56.83 63.70
C GLY A 6 -17.48 55.39 64.10
N ARG A 7 -16.26 55.17 64.61
CA ARG A 7 -15.82 54.15 65.59
C ARG A 7 -16.86 53.54 66.56
N ARG A 8 -16.59 52.25 66.87
CA ARG A 8 -16.52 51.57 68.19
C ARG A 8 -17.78 50.96 68.86
N ARG A 9 -17.61 49.65 69.11
CA ARG A 9 -17.74 48.90 70.40
C ARG A 9 -19.09 48.24 70.77
N PRO A 10 -19.02 47.20 71.63
CA PRO A 10 -19.76 45.94 71.52
C PRO A 10 -20.95 45.89 72.48
N LEU A 11 -21.81 44.88 72.34
CA LEU A 11 -22.59 44.30 73.44
C LEU A 11 -23.10 42.94 73.01
N GLY A 12 -22.77 41.90 73.79
CA GLY A 12 -23.36 40.58 73.64
C GLY A 12 -24.80 40.55 74.14
N ALA A 13 -25.57 39.58 73.66
CA ALA A 13 -26.72 39.06 74.37
C ALA A 13 -27.05 37.65 73.87
N ALA A 14 -27.12 36.76 74.86
CA ALA A 14 -28.02 35.62 74.97
C ALA A 14 -27.94 34.49 73.92
N ALA A 15 -27.26 33.42 74.35
CA ALA A 15 -27.51 32.07 73.89
C ALA A 15 -28.97 31.66 74.18
N ALA A 16 -29.66 31.18 73.15
CA ALA A 16 -30.82 30.31 73.26
C ALA A 16 -30.42 28.94 72.72
N LEU A 17 -30.32 27.96 73.63
CA LEU A 17 -30.17 26.54 73.29
C LEU A 17 -31.47 26.07 72.61
N ALA A 18 -31.40 25.75 71.32
CA ALA A 18 -32.37 24.88 70.68
C ALA A 18 -31.65 23.56 70.36
N VAL A 19 -31.96 22.53 71.13
CA VAL A 19 -31.56 21.15 70.83
C VAL A 19 -32.42 20.68 69.66
N ALA A 20 -31.85 20.71 68.46
CA ALA A 20 -32.39 19.98 67.32
C ALA A 20 -31.74 18.59 67.32
N ALA A 21 -32.54 17.55 67.59
CA ALA A 21 -32.13 16.17 67.40
C ALA A 21 -31.90 15.93 65.90
N ALA A 22 -30.63 15.80 65.51
CA ALA A 22 -30.28 15.28 64.21
C ALA A 22 -30.62 13.78 64.20
N ALA A 23 -31.71 13.42 63.53
CA ALA A 23 -31.98 12.05 63.15
C ALA A 23 -30.90 11.64 62.15
N SER A 24 -29.98 10.78 62.60
CA SER A 24 -29.06 10.06 61.73
C SER A 24 -29.91 9.16 60.83
N VAL A 25 -30.12 9.60 59.59
CA VAL A 25 -30.54 8.69 58.52
C VAL A 25 -29.34 7.79 58.28
N VAL A 26 -29.38 6.60 58.88
CA VAL A 26 -28.54 5.48 58.44
C VAL A 26 -29.05 5.14 57.05
N ALA A 27 -28.36 5.64 56.03
CA ALA A 27 -28.48 5.06 54.70
C ALA A 27 -28.19 3.57 54.86
N ALA A 28 -29.17 2.72 54.55
CA ALA A 28 -28.93 1.30 54.45
C ALA A 28 -27.89 1.12 53.35
N GLY A 29 -26.64 0.86 53.74
CA GLY A 29 -25.59 0.48 52.80
C GLY A 29 -26.08 -0.76 52.08
N GLY A 30 -26.06 -0.72 50.74
CA GLY A 30 -26.22 -1.91 49.94
C GLY A 30 -25.19 -2.98 50.34
N PRO A 31 -25.35 -4.23 49.88
CA PRO A 31 -24.32 -5.24 50.10
C PRO A 31 -22.99 -4.72 49.54
N ALA A 32 -21.96 -4.67 50.39
CA ALA A 32 -20.60 -4.41 49.94
C ALA A 32 -20.11 -5.67 49.22
N TYR A 33 -19.67 -5.53 47.97
CA TYR A 33 -19.07 -6.63 47.22
C TYR A 33 -17.65 -6.89 47.78
N ALA A 34 -17.22 -8.15 47.76
CA ALA A 34 -15.89 -8.50 48.26
C ALA A 34 -14.85 -8.02 47.24
N ALA A 35 -13.86 -7.23 47.68
CA ALA A 35 -12.76 -6.81 46.83
C ALA A 35 -11.81 -7.99 46.55
N GLY A 36 -11.61 -8.30 45.27
CA GLY A 36 -10.73 -9.33 44.73
C GLY A 36 -9.76 -8.74 43.72
N THR A 37 -8.66 -9.45 43.48
CA THR A 37 -7.69 -9.11 42.43
C THR A 37 -7.38 -10.38 41.65
N HIS A 38 -7.45 -10.28 40.32
CA HIS A 38 -7.27 -11.38 39.39
C HIS A 38 -6.24 -10.98 38.34
N SER A 39 -5.20 -11.78 38.14
CA SER A 39 -4.17 -11.47 37.15
C SER A 39 -3.91 -12.61 36.18
N VAL A 40 -3.42 -12.24 35.00
CA VAL A 40 -2.88 -13.13 33.98
C VAL A 40 -1.60 -12.50 33.44
N SER A 41 -0.56 -13.33 33.27
CA SER A 41 0.73 -12.90 32.72
C SER A 41 0.93 -13.56 31.37
N SER A 42 1.66 -12.90 30.47
CA SER A 42 2.06 -13.44 29.18
C SER A 42 2.81 -14.78 29.33
N PRO A 43 2.87 -15.61 28.27
CA PRO A 43 3.62 -16.86 28.27
C PRO A 43 5.08 -16.76 28.74
N ASP A 44 5.76 -15.65 28.45
CA ASP A 44 7.13 -15.37 28.93
C ASP A 44 7.20 -14.66 30.30
N GLY A 45 6.05 -14.19 30.80
CA GLY A 45 5.89 -13.46 32.06
C GLY A 45 6.32 -11.98 32.01
N SER A 46 6.60 -11.42 30.84
CA SER A 46 7.03 -10.03 30.67
C SER A 46 5.88 -9.03 30.83
N ILE A 47 4.66 -9.38 30.42
CA ILE A 47 3.48 -8.52 30.49
C ILE A 47 2.47 -9.12 31.46
N THR A 48 1.85 -8.30 32.31
CA THR A 48 0.81 -8.74 33.25
C THR A 48 -0.39 -7.81 33.23
N PHE A 49 -1.56 -8.40 33.03
CA PHE A 49 -2.87 -7.73 33.12
C PHE A 49 -3.52 -8.10 34.46
N THR A 50 -3.96 -7.09 35.22
CA THR A 50 -4.55 -7.28 36.54
C THR A 50 -5.91 -6.61 36.63
N VAL A 51 -6.97 -7.36 36.92
CA VAL A 51 -8.34 -6.89 37.18
C VAL A 51 -8.57 -6.78 38.68
N THR A 52 -9.21 -5.71 39.13
CA THR A 52 -9.58 -5.47 40.53
C THR A 52 -11.09 -5.24 40.66
N ASP A 53 -11.73 -5.99 41.57
CA ASP A 53 -13.12 -5.79 41.94
C ASP A 53 -13.24 -4.62 42.94
N GLN A 54 -14.03 -3.62 42.58
CA GLN A 54 -14.25 -2.44 43.41
C GLN A 54 -15.37 -2.67 44.44
N PRO A 55 -15.39 -1.92 45.56
CA PRO A 55 -16.39 -2.10 46.62
C PRO A 55 -17.86 -1.94 46.19
N ASP A 56 -18.12 -1.21 45.10
CA ASP A 56 -19.44 -1.02 44.51
C ASP A 56 -19.79 -2.07 43.43
N GLY A 57 -18.90 -3.04 43.19
CA GLY A 57 -19.02 -4.08 42.18
C GLY A 57 -18.73 -3.58 40.76
N SER A 58 -18.09 -2.44 40.57
CA SER A 58 -17.42 -2.10 39.30
C SER A 58 -16.08 -2.82 39.19
N LEU A 59 -15.53 -2.87 37.97
CA LEU A 59 -14.23 -3.48 37.69
C LEU A 59 -13.25 -2.43 37.18
N THR A 60 -12.00 -2.52 37.61
CA THR A 60 -10.88 -1.77 37.02
C THR A 60 -9.78 -2.72 36.61
N TYR A 61 -8.87 -2.28 35.73
CA TYR A 61 -7.66 -3.03 35.40
C TYR A 61 -6.41 -2.16 35.37
N GLU A 62 -5.25 -2.81 35.46
CA GLU A 62 -3.93 -2.24 35.28
C GLU A 62 -3.07 -3.19 34.43
N VAL A 63 -2.11 -2.63 33.69
CA VAL A 63 -1.16 -3.40 32.87
C VAL A 63 0.27 -2.97 33.15
N THR A 64 1.14 -3.95 33.33
CA THR A 64 2.58 -3.76 33.56
C THR A 64 3.40 -4.56 32.55
N ALA A 65 4.53 -3.99 32.11
CA ALA A 65 5.57 -4.66 31.35
C ALA A 65 6.86 -4.63 32.18
N GLY A 66 7.30 -5.79 32.65
CA GLY A 66 8.36 -5.91 33.66
C GLY A 66 8.01 -5.14 34.94
N THR A 67 8.69 -4.01 35.16
CA THR A 67 8.41 -3.09 36.30
C THR A 67 7.73 -1.79 35.87
N THR A 68 7.51 -1.60 34.57
CA THR A 68 6.96 -0.36 34.01
C THR A 68 5.44 -0.45 33.96
N GLN A 69 4.77 0.60 34.44
CA GLN A 69 3.32 0.73 34.35
C GLN A 69 2.96 1.20 32.93
N VAL A 70 2.19 0.39 32.20
CA VAL A 70 1.71 0.73 30.83
C VAL A 70 0.34 1.39 30.90
N PHE A 71 -0.59 0.78 31.64
CA PHE A 71 -1.89 1.38 31.97
C PHE A 71 -2.10 1.38 33.49
N GLU A 72 -2.36 2.55 34.05
CA GLU A 72 -2.82 2.72 35.44
C GLU A 72 -4.28 2.28 35.59
N GLU A 73 -4.84 2.38 36.80
CA GLU A 73 -6.21 1.93 37.11
C GLU A 73 -7.25 2.46 36.10
N SER A 74 -7.71 1.57 35.23
CA SER A 74 -8.55 1.87 34.07
C SER A 74 -9.93 1.21 34.22
N PRO A 75 -11.03 1.91 33.89
CA PRO A 75 -12.38 1.40 34.12
C PRO A 75 -12.78 0.32 33.09
N LEU A 76 -13.63 -0.60 33.53
CA LEU A 76 -14.30 -1.62 32.71
C LEU A 76 -15.81 -1.59 32.98
N GLY A 77 -16.59 -1.96 31.98
CA GLY A 77 -18.04 -2.11 32.11
C GLY A 77 -18.80 -1.87 30.82
N ILE A 78 -19.97 -2.50 30.71
CA ILE A 78 -20.91 -2.36 29.59
C ILE A 78 -22.33 -2.23 30.14
N ALA A 79 -23.19 -1.47 29.46
CA ALA A 79 -24.59 -1.35 29.82
C ALA A 79 -25.49 -1.78 28.66
N THR A 80 -26.59 -2.43 29.01
CA THR A 80 -27.61 -2.88 28.07
C THR A 80 -28.93 -2.16 28.35
N ASP A 81 -29.96 -2.41 27.55
CA ASP A 81 -31.32 -1.94 27.83
C ASP A 81 -32.01 -2.71 28.96
N GLY A 82 -31.53 -3.91 29.29
CA GLY A 82 -32.02 -4.74 30.40
C GLY A 82 -31.24 -4.60 31.71
N VAL A 83 -29.93 -4.86 31.67
CA VAL A 83 -29.03 -4.85 32.84
C VAL A 83 -27.82 -3.94 32.57
N ASP A 84 -27.47 -3.12 33.55
CA ASP A 84 -26.28 -2.26 33.53
C ASP A 84 -25.12 -3.00 34.23
N PHE A 85 -24.14 -3.53 33.49
CA PHE A 85 -23.02 -4.30 34.07
C PHE A 85 -21.83 -3.43 34.48
N ARG A 86 -21.95 -2.11 34.57
CA ARG A 86 -20.84 -1.22 34.98
C ARG A 86 -20.57 -1.20 36.48
N THR A 87 -21.54 -1.60 37.29
CA THR A 87 -21.45 -1.66 38.76
C THR A 87 -22.27 -2.82 39.29
N GLY A 88 -22.08 -3.20 40.56
CA GLY A 88 -22.88 -4.22 41.22
C GLY A 88 -22.69 -5.64 40.68
N LEU A 89 -21.56 -5.93 40.04
CA LEU A 89 -21.19 -7.27 39.63
C LEU A 89 -20.82 -8.12 40.84
N ALA A 90 -21.40 -9.32 40.93
CA ALA A 90 -21.03 -10.32 41.92
C ALA A 90 -20.15 -11.38 41.27
N TYR A 91 -18.90 -11.48 41.71
CA TYR A 91 -17.96 -12.52 41.25
C TYR A 91 -18.54 -13.92 41.43
N ALA A 92 -18.53 -14.71 40.36
CA ALA A 92 -19.09 -16.06 40.29
C ALA A 92 -18.01 -17.14 40.10
N GLY A 93 -16.94 -16.84 39.37
CA GLY A 93 -15.87 -17.79 39.08
C GLY A 93 -14.81 -17.24 38.14
N GLU A 94 -13.80 -18.06 37.86
CA GLU A 94 -12.83 -17.80 36.80
C GLU A 94 -12.42 -19.09 36.09
N GLU A 95 -12.14 -18.98 34.80
CA GLU A 95 -11.52 -20.02 33.98
C GLU A 95 -10.19 -19.51 33.41
N ARG A 96 -9.23 -20.43 33.27
CA ARG A 96 -7.89 -20.12 32.74
C ARG A 96 -7.54 -21.11 31.66
N SER A 97 -6.97 -20.63 30.56
CA SER A 97 -6.49 -21.48 29.49
C SER A 97 -5.25 -20.86 28.81
N SER A 98 -4.51 -21.69 28.09
CA SER A 98 -3.37 -21.26 27.28
C SER A 98 -3.70 -21.46 25.81
N ILE A 99 -3.33 -20.50 24.98
CA ILE A 99 -3.44 -20.53 23.52
C ILE A 99 -2.02 -20.70 22.98
N ASP A 100 -1.84 -21.65 22.07
CA ASP A 100 -0.58 -21.90 21.37
C ASP A 100 -0.90 -22.55 20.03
N GLU A 101 -0.96 -21.74 18.98
CA GLU A 101 -1.20 -22.19 17.62
C GLU A 101 -0.39 -21.36 16.61
N THR A 102 -0.15 -21.95 15.46
CA THR A 102 0.51 -21.30 14.32
C THR A 102 -0.39 -21.38 13.10
N TYR A 103 -0.43 -20.32 12.31
CA TYR A 103 -1.20 -20.29 11.05
C TYR A 103 -0.48 -19.45 10.00
N THR A 104 -0.97 -19.49 8.77
CA THR A 104 -0.45 -18.71 7.64
C THR A 104 -1.58 -17.90 7.03
N LEU A 105 -1.27 -16.71 6.53
CA LEU A 105 -2.19 -15.90 5.75
C LEU A 105 -1.62 -15.72 4.34
N PRO A 106 -2.36 -16.08 3.27
CA PRO A 106 -1.92 -15.85 1.89
C PRO A 106 -1.55 -14.38 1.61
N ALA A 107 -2.26 -13.45 2.26
CA ALA A 107 -2.05 -12.01 2.19
C ALA A 107 -1.49 -11.43 3.50
N GLY A 108 -0.68 -12.23 4.20
CA GLY A 108 -0.04 -11.83 5.45
C GLY A 108 1.18 -10.95 5.26
N THR A 109 1.51 -10.21 6.32
CA THR A 109 2.77 -9.51 6.56
C THR A 109 3.93 -10.46 6.83
N ASP A 110 3.62 -11.68 7.30
CA ASP A 110 4.58 -12.69 7.74
C ASP A 110 4.28 -14.07 7.11
N PRO A 111 5.30 -14.91 6.89
CA PRO A 111 5.11 -16.23 6.29
C PRO A 111 4.42 -17.20 7.27
N SER A 112 4.45 -16.90 8.57
CA SER A 112 3.83 -17.68 9.64
C SER A 112 3.52 -16.79 10.83
N TYR A 113 2.28 -16.87 11.28
CA TYR A 113 1.76 -16.18 12.45
C TYR A 113 1.80 -17.09 13.67
N THR A 114 2.15 -16.54 14.83
CA THR A 114 2.16 -17.28 16.11
C THR A 114 1.16 -16.68 17.09
N ASN A 115 0.06 -17.38 17.36
CA ASN A 115 -0.93 -16.99 18.36
C ASN A 115 -0.62 -17.71 19.66
N ARG A 116 0.13 -17.04 20.55
CA ARG A 116 0.52 -17.58 21.85
C ARG A 116 0.14 -16.63 22.98
N ALA A 117 -0.75 -17.06 23.86
CA ALA A 117 -1.27 -16.23 24.96
C ALA A 117 -1.73 -17.06 26.16
N GLU A 118 -1.80 -16.42 27.32
CA GLU A 118 -2.55 -16.91 28.46
C GLU A 118 -3.90 -16.16 28.54
N GLU A 119 -4.99 -16.91 28.69
CA GLU A 119 -6.37 -16.40 28.75
C GLU A 119 -6.95 -16.57 30.16
N LEU A 120 -7.62 -15.52 30.64
CA LEU A 120 -8.40 -15.48 31.87
C LEU A 120 -9.83 -15.04 31.54
N VAL A 121 -10.81 -15.89 31.86
CA VAL A 121 -12.24 -15.57 31.80
C VAL A 121 -12.74 -15.36 33.22
N LEU A 122 -13.20 -14.16 33.54
CA LEU A 122 -13.81 -13.84 34.83
C LEU A 122 -15.32 -13.82 34.69
N GLU A 123 -16.00 -14.65 35.46
CA GLU A 123 -17.45 -14.78 35.45
C GLU A 123 -18.07 -13.98 36.60
N TYR A 124 -19.06 -13.17 36.27
CA TYR A 124 -19.85 -12.40 37.22
C TYR A 124 -21.34 -12.59 36.97
N THR A 125 -22.15 -12.24 37.97
CA THR A 125 -23.60 -12.20 37.86
C THR A 125 -24.15 -10.86 38.34
N LYS A 126 -25.23 -10.40 37.70
CA LYS A 126 -26.02 -9.26 38.15
C LYS A 126 -27.49 -9.44 37.77
N ASP A 127 -28.37 -9.24 38.74
CA ASP A 127 -29.84 -9.33 38.55
C ASP A 127 -30.34 -10.64 37.91
N GLY A 128 -29.57 -11.72 38.05
CA GLY A 128 -29.87 -13.04 37.50
C GLY A 128 -29.26 -13.31 36.13
N GLU A 129 -28.65 -12.31 35.51
CA GLU A 129 -27.94 -12.41 34.23
C GLU A 129 -26.42 -12.62 34.43
N ALA A 130 -25.79 -13.30 33.48
CA ALA A 130 -24.36 -13.57 33.47
C ALA A 130 -23.59 -12.49 32.70
N PHE A 131 -22.37 -12.20 33.15
CA PHE A 131 -21.41 -11.31 32.51
C PHE A 131 -20.04 -11.96 32.56
N GLU A 132 -19.34 -12.01 31.44
CA GLU A 132 -17.97 -12.52 31.36
C GLU A 132 -17.03 -11.42 30.87
N LEU A 133 -15.91 -11.24 31.58
CA LEU A 133 -14.76 -10.48 31.11
C LEU A 133 -13.69 -11.46 30.66
N VAL A 134 -13.33 -11.41 29.39
CA VAL A 134 -12.27 -12.24 28.80
C VAL A 134 -11.04 -11.39 28.63
N VAL A 135 -9.90 -11.85 29.16
CA VAL A 135 -8.61 -11.18 29.09
C VAL A 135 -7.58 -12.12 28.48
N ARG A 136 -6.74 -11.62 27.58
CA ARG A 136 -5.57 -12.32 27.04
C ARG A 136 -4.31 -11.50 27.26
N ALA A 137 -3.25 -12.18 27.67
CA ALA A 137 -1.90 -11.62 27.73
C ALA A 137 -1.00 -12.36 26.74
N TYR A 138 -0.46 -11.61 25.79
CA TYR A 138 0.53 -12.03 24.79
C TYR A 138 1.91 -11.52 25.20
N ASP A 139 2.97 -12.09 24.64
CA ASP A 139 4.35 -11.63 24.91
C ASP A 139 4.59 -10.19 24.37
N ASP A 140 3.75 -9.71 23.45
CA ASP A 140 3.82 -8.38 22.82
C ASP A 140 2.58 -7.51 23.05
N GLY A 141 1.64 -7.90 23.93
CA GLY A 141 0.47 -7.08 24.18
C GLY A 141 -0.63 -7.72 25.03
N VAL A 142 -1.75 -7.01 25.13
CA VAL A 142 -2.91 -7.43 25.92
C VAL A 142 -4.21 -7.14 25.19
N ALA A 143 -5.23 -7.95 25.45
CA ALA A 143 -6.57 -7.71 24.93
C ALA A 143 -7.62 -8.09 25.95
N TYR A 144 -8.77 -7.39 25.93
CA TYR A 144 -9.95 -7.80 26.66
C TYR A 144 -11.24 -7.60 25.86
N ARG A 145 -12.30 -8.32 26.22
CA ARG A 145 -13.66 -8.11 25.71
C ARG A 145 -14.71 -8.58 26.70
N TYR A 146 -15.95 -8.14 26.49
CA TYR A 146 -17.10 -8.62 27.25
C TYR A 146 -17.82 -9.72 26.47
N ARG A 147 -18.28 -10.77 27.17
CA ARG A 147 -19.28 -11.71 26.65
C ARG A 147 -20.51 -11.68 27.54
N LEU A 148 -21.68 -11.68 26.91
CA LEU A 148 -22.98 -11.70 27.55
C LEU A 148 -23.69 -12.99 27.11
N PRO A 149 -23.66 -14.06 27.93
CA PRO A 149 -24.42 -15.27 27.69
C PRO A 149 -25.92 -15.02 27.86
N GLY A 150 -26.76 -15.68 27.05
CA GLY A 150 -28.21 -15.59 27.16
C GLY A 150 -28.92 -15.97 25.86
N ASP A 151 -30.21 -15.68 25.79
CA ASP A 151 -31.04 -15.84 24.60
C ASP A 151 -31.95 -14.62 24.41
N GLY A 152 -32.20 -14.24 23.15
CA GLY A 152 -33.15 -13.18 22.77
C GLY A 152 -32.49 -11.86 22.34
N ASP A 153 -33.32 -10.87 22.04
CA ASP A 153 -32.86 -9.56 21.56
C ASP A 153 -32.15 -8.78 22.68
N LEU A 154 -31.16 -7.99 22.29
CA LEU A 154 -30.29 -7.23 23.18
C LEU A 154 -30.00 -5.86 22.57
N SER A 155 -29.96 -4.80 23.39
CA SER A 155 -29.39 -3.54 22.96
C SER A 155 -28.27 -3.08 23.88
N ILE A 156 -27.11 -2.75 23.31
CA ILE A 156 -26.01 -2.15 24.08
C ILE A 156 -26.22 -0.64 24.12
N THR A 157 -26.37 -0.11 25.33
CA THR A 157 -26.69 1.31 25.56
C THR A 157 -25.46 2.15 25.85
N ASP A 158 -24.42 1.57 26.46
CA ASP A 158 -23.21 2.29 26.85
C ASP A 158 -22.01 1.34 27.10
N GLU A 159 -20.79 1.86 27.06
CA GLU A 159 -19.55 1.16 27.42
C GLU A 159 -18.66 2.11 28.24
N SER A 160 -18.18 1.69 29.42
CA SER A 160 -17.34 2.51 30.31
C SER A 160 -15.86 2.11 30.29
N SER A 161 -15.46 1.34 29.28
CA SER A 161 -14.08 0.95 29.01
C SER A 161 -13.16 2.18 28.89
N GLY A 162 -11.91 2.06 29.32
CA GLY A 162 -10.90 3.09 29.05
C GLY A 162 -9.47 2.61 29.23
N PHE A 163 -8.53 3.46 28.84
CA PHE A 163 -7.08 3.27 28.95
C PHE A 163 -6.49 4.47 29.68
N ARG A 164 -6.05 4.28 30.92
CA ARG A 164 -5.40 5.34 31.70
C ARG A 164 -3.89 5.27 31.50
N LEU A 165 -3.37 6.22 30.73
CA LEU A 165 -1.92 6.37 30.53
C LEU A 165 -1.26 7.00 31.78
N PRO A 166 -0.02 6.62 32.11
CA PRO A 166 0.75 7.25 33.18
C PRO A 166 0.88 8.77 32.99
N ALA A 167 0.98 9.50 34.10
CA ALA A 167 1.07 10.95 34.07
C ALA A 167 2.25 11.46 33.21
N GLY A 168 1.97 12.38 32.28
CA GLY A 168 2.98 12.98 31.41
C GLY A 168 3.23 12.23 30.09
N THR A 169 2.58 11.09 29.89
CA THR A 169 2.65 10.31 28.65
C THR A 169 2.09 11.09 27.46
N GLY A 170 2.88 11.18 26.38
CA GLY A 170 2.47 11.70 25.08
C GLY A 170 2.48 10.61 24.02
N GLY A 171 2.04 10.94 22.81
CA GLY A 171 1.89 9.96 21.75
C GLY A 171 1.46 10.54 20.41
N TRP A 172 1.47 9.71 19.37
CA TRP A 172 1.00 10.04 18.04
C TRP A 172 -0.47 9.62 17.91
N ALA A 173 -1.33 10.61 17.67
CA ALA A 173 -2.77 10.42 17.60
C ALA A 173 -3.36 11.36 16.55
N ALA A 174 -4.45 10.93 15.95
CA ALA A 174 -5.20 11.71 14.98
C ALA A 174 -6.63 11.94 15.48
N ASP A 175 -7.24 13.07 15.08
CA ASP A 175 -8.66 13.30 15.36
C ASP A 175 -9.50 12.34 14.51
N TRP A 176 -10.64 11.88 15.02
CA TRP A 176 -11.50 10.96 14.28
C TRP A 176 -12.19 11.64 13.08
N ASN A 177 -12.24 10.93 11.97
CA ASN A 177 -13.14 11.18 10.84
C ASN A 177 -13.63 9.82 10.27
N GLY A 178 -14.66 9.85 9.42
CA GLY A 178 -15.31 8.63 8.91
C GLY A 178 -14.60 7.90 7.76
N ASN A 179 -13.52 8.45 7.20
CA ASN A 179 -12.74 7.81 6.13
C ASN A 179 -11.34 7.34 6.57
N TYR A 180 -10.93 7.68 7.79
CA TYR A 180 -9.63 7.32 8.37
C TYR A 180 -8.40 7.90 7.63
N GLU A 181 -8.62 8.91 6.80
CA GLU A 181 -7.59 9.69 6.11
C GLU A 181 -7.22 10.94 6.93
N GLN A 182 -6.34 10.77 7.91
CA GLN A 182 -5.87 11.88 8.74
C GLN A 182 -4.42 11.73 9.19
N ASP A 183 -3.81 12.87 9.55
CA ASP A 183 -2.46 12.94 10.07
C ASP A 183 -2.35 12.46 11.51
N TYR A 184 -1.48 11.48 11.76
CA TYR A 184 -1.03 11.13 13.10
C TYR A 184 0.03 12.13 13.57
N VAL A 185 -0.36 13.03 14.47
CA VAL A 185 0.53 14.05 15.02
C VAL A 185 0.89 13.74 16.47
N TYR A 186 2.11 14.10 16.87
CA TYR A 186 2.50 14.03 18.27
C TYR A 186 1.65 14.99 19.12
N ARG A 187 1.06 14.45 20.19
CA ARG A 187 0.26 15.14 21.20
C ARG A 187 0.89 14.89 22.57
N ASP A 188 1.10 15.96 23.31
CA ASP A 188 1.49 15.83 24.72
C ASP A 188 0.32 15.30 25.58
N ALA A 189 0.59 15.00 26.85
CA ALA A 189 -0.40 14.46 27.78
C ALA A 189 -1.65 15.35 27.93
N ALA A 190 -1.49 16.68 27.85
CA ALA A 190 -2.62 17.60 27.97
C ALA A 190 -3.47 17.61 26.70
N GLN A 191 -2.84 17.47 25.52
CA GLN A 191 -3.52 17.39 24.24
C GLN A 191 -4.26 16.06 24.05
N LEU A 192 -3.66 14.93 24.45
CA LEU A 192 -4.31 13.62 24.45
C LEU A 192 -5.55 13.59 25.36
N ASN A 193 -5.49 14.29 26.48
CA ASN A 193 -6.56 14.31 27.47
C ASN A 193 -7.47 15.55 27.36
N SER A 194 -7.52 16.20 26.20
CA SER A 194 -8.22 17.47 26.00
C SER A 194 -9.75 17.37 25.86
N GLY A 195 -10.31 16.16 25.75
CA GLY A 195 -11.71 15.93 25.33
C GLY A 195 -11.89 15.88 23.82
N ALA A 196 -10.81 15.69 23.06
CA ALA A 196 -10.89 15.46 21.62
C ALA A 196 -11.28 14.00 21.33
N ASP A 197 -12.06 13.82 20.27
CA ASP A 197 -12.39 12.53 19.67
C ASP A 197 -11.18 12.08 18.84
N LEU A 198 -10.46 11.08 19.34
CA LEU A 198 -9.26 10.54 18.71
C LEU A 198 -9.56 9.20 18.06
N THR A 199 -9.10 9.02 16.83
CA THR A 199 -9.19 7.73 16.17
C THR A 199 -8.31 6.67 16.85
N MET A 200 -8.63 5.40 16.62
CA MET A 200 -7.69 4.30 16.79
C MET A 200 -7.01 3.98 15.44
N PRO A 201 -5.75 3.54 15.41
CA PRO A 201 -4.91 3.26 16.57
C PRO A 201 -4.30 4.53 17.16
N LEU A 202 -3.91 4.48 18.43
CA LEU A 202 -3.14 5.54 19.10
C LEU A 202 -1.84 4.98 19.63
N LEU A 203 -0.71 5.58 19.24
CA LEU A 203 0.63 5.18 19.72
C LEU A 203 1.08 6.09 20.86
N ALA A 204 1.35 5.55 22.04
CA ALA A 204 1.90 6.28 23.17
C ALA A 204 3.34 5.83 23.52
N SER A 205 4.18 6.80 23.89
CA SER A 205 5.54 6.55 24.39
C SER A 205 5.53 6.50 25.92
N ILE A 206 5.84 5.33 26.47
CA ILE A 206 5.79 5.05 27.91
C ILE A 206 7.20 5.14 28.50
N ASP A 207 7.33 5.89 29.60
CA ASP A 207 8.58 6.04 30.38
C ASP A 207 9.80 6.41 29.52
N ASP A 208 9.68 7.48 28.73
CA ASP A 208 10.73 8.01 27.84
C ASP A 208 11.22 7.00 26.78
N ASN A 209 10.27 6.40 26.06
CA ASN A 209 10.50 5.37 25.03
C ASN A 209 11.07 4.05 25.59
N ALA A 210 10.90 3.76 26.88
CA ALA A 210 11.21 2.43 27.41
C ALA A 210 10.24 1.36 26.87
N TYR A 211 9.00 1.76 26.59
CA TYR A 211 8.03 0.97 25.85
C TYR A 211 7.20 1.88 24.93
N PHE A 212 6.69 1.32 23.85
CA PHE A 212 5.64 1.89 23.02
C PHE A 212 4.36 1.09 23.20
N THR A 213 3.22 1.76 23.30
CA THR A 213 1.93 1.07 23.29
C THR A 213 1.00 1.58 22.21
N LEU A 214 0.46 0.66 21.41
CA LEU A 214 -0.47 0.94 20.32
C LEU A 214 -1.86 0.46 20.70
N ILE A 215 -2.74 1.41 21.08
CA ILE A 215 -4.11 1.16 21.50
C ILE A 215 -5.00 1.06 20.27
N THR A 216 -5.73 -0.04 20.12
CA THR A 216 -6.66 -0.28 19.01
C THR A 216 -7.76 -1.29 19.40
N GLU A 217 -8.47 -1.81 18.41
CA GLU A 217 -9.44 -2.89 18.55
C GLU A 217 -9.25 -3.96 17.48
N ALA A 218 -9.88 -5.12 17.67
CA ALA A 218 -9.85 -6.23 16.73
C ALA A 218 -11.16 -7.01 16.72
N ASN A 219 -11.42 -7.75 15.64
CA ASN A 219 -12.64 -8.56 15.44
C ASN A 219 -13.91 -7.69 15.42
N VAL A 220 -13.90 -6.62 14.61
CA VAL A 220 -14.94 -5.58 14.64
C VAL A 220 -16.14 -5.97 13.77
N TYR A 221 -15.92 -6.22 12.48
CA TYR A 221 -17.01 -6.45 11.52
C TYR A 221 -17.17 -7.90 11.06
N ASN A 222 -16.18 -8.76 11.28
CA ASN A 222 -16.21 -10.18 10.91
C ASN A 222 -16.78 -11.11 12.00
N ALA A 223 -17.58 -10.56 12.93
CA ALA A 223 -18.28 -11.29 13.99
C ALA A 223 -19.77 -10.89 14.08
N ASN A 224 -20.54 -11.26 13.06
CA ASN A 224 -21.98 -10.96 12.94
C ASN A 224 -22.32 -9.47 12.91
N ALA A 225 -21.36 -8.59 12.57
CA ALA A 225 -21.52 -7.14 12.60
C ALA A 225 -22.22 -6.64 13.88
N GLY A 226 -21.94 -7.32 15.00
CA GLY A 226 -22.72 -7.17 16.23
C GLY A 226 -22.44 -5.87 16.99
N TYR A 227 -21.48 -5.07 16.51
CA TYR A 227 -20.99 -3.87 17.17
C TYR A 227 -20.49 -2.84 16.15
N ALA A 228 -20.19 -1.63 16.63
CA ALA A 228 -19.61 -0.55 15.84
C ALA A 228 -18.13 -0.30 16.23
N PRO A 229 -17.27 0.12 15.30
CA PRO A 229 -15.95 0.67 15.62
C PRO A 229 -16.00 1.69 16.75
N ALA A 230 -14.93 1.71 17.54
CA ALA A 230 -14.73 2.63 18.65
C ALA A 230 -13.67 3.68 18.34
N MET A 231 -13.75 4.78 19.09
CA MET A 231 -12.75 5.85 19.15
C MET A 231 -12.29 6.04 20.61
N LEU A 232 -11.31 6.92 20.81
CA LEU A 232 -10.78 7.29 22.13
C LEU A 232 -11.14 8.74 22.45
N GLU A 233 -11.70 9.01 23.62
CA GLU A 233 -12.02 10.37 24.09
C GLU A 233 -11.26 10.66 25.40
N GLY A 234 -10.37 11.64 25.37
CA GLY A 234 -9.69 12.09 26.59
C GLY A 234 -10.69 12.63 27.63
N ASP A 235 -10.55 12.28 28.91
CA ASP A 235 -11.57 12.63 29.92
C ASP A 235 -11.71 14.14 30.26
N GLY A 236 -10.83 15.00 29.72
CA GLY A 236 -10.86 16.45 29.95
C GLY A 236 -10.51 16.88 31.38
N GLN A 237 -10.08 15.95 32.25
CA GLN A 237 -9.79 16.23 33.66
C GLN A 237 -8.30 16.19 34.00
N GLY A 238 -7.44 15.93 33.03
CA GLY A 238 -5.99 15.78 33.20
C GLY A 238 -5.59 14.47 33.88
N THR A 239 -6.43 13.43 33.82
CA THR A 239 -6.19 12.19 34.58
C THR A 239 -5.46 11.10 33.79
N GLY A 240 -5.14 11.38 32.51
CA GLY A 240 -4.53 10.41 31.60
C GLY A 240 -5.52 9.37 31.05
N LEU A 241 -6.79 9.42 31.43
CA LEU A 241 -7.81 8.50 30.94
C LEU A 241 -8.25 8.84 29.52
N LEU A 242 -8.13 7.86 28.64
CA LEU A 242 -8.75 7.82 27.32
C LEU A 242 -9.96 6.87 27.40
N ASN A 243 -11.18 7.40 27.34
CA ASN A 243 -12.39 6.59 27.34
C ASN A 243 -12.59 5.95 25.98
N VAL A 244 -13.03 4.70 25.95
CA VAL A 244 -13.55 4.09 24.73
C VAL A 244 -14.93 4.69 24.48
N ALA A 245 -15.10 5.34 23.34
CA ALA A 245 -16.34 5.98 22.95
C ALA A 245 -16.84 5.43 21.61
N ARG A 246 -18.15 5.55 21.39
CA ARG A 246 -18.74 5.28 20.07
C ARG A 246 -18.38 6.39 19.12
N THR A 247 -18.17 6.05 17.87
CA THR A 247 -17.99 7.05 16.82
C THR A 247 -19.25 7.91 16.67
N PRO A 248 -19.13 9.18 16.25
CA PRO A 248 -20.26 10.07 15.99
C PRO A 248 -21.31 9.50 15.01
N ASP A 249 -20.93 8.57 14.14
CA ASP A 249 -21.84 7.91 13.19
C ASP A 249 -22.82 6.96 13.88
N GLN A 250 -22.43 6.35 15.00
CA GLN A 250 -23.30 5.46 15.76
C GLN A 250 -24.24 6.24 16.70
N ALA A 251 -25.22 6.92 16.11
CA ALA A 251 -26.15 7.80 16.83
C ALA A 251 -27.13 7.08 17.78
N PHE A 252 -27.35 5.77 17.60
CA PHE A 252 -28.31 4.97 18.35
C PHE A 252 -27.62 3.85 19.14
N PRO A 253 -28.27 3.29 20.18
CA PRO A 253 -27.83 2.05 20.79
C PRO A 253 -27.60 0.94 19.77
N ILE A 254 -26.60 0.09 20.02
CA ILE A 254 -26.27 -1.05 19.16
C ILE A 254 -27.36 -2.10 19.36
N ALA A 255 -27.97 -2.57 18.27
CA ALA A 255 -29.03 -3.56 18.30
C ALA A 255 -28.45 -4.93 17.94
N THR A 256 -28.61 -5.92 18.81
CA THR A 256 -27.97 -7.24 18.66
C THR A 256 -28.82 -8.31 19.36
N ALA A 257 -28.26 -9.50 19.55
CA ALA A 257 -28.90 -10.59 20.27
C ALA A 257 -27.91 -11.31 21.18
N TYR A 258 -28.42 -11.96 22.21
CA TYR A 258 -27.66 -12.94 22.97
C TYR A 258 -27.49 -14.25 22.18
N PRO A 259 -26.40 -15.02 22.41
CA PRO A 259 -25.22 -14.61 23.14
C PRO A 259 -24.44 -13.53 22.37
N PHE A 260 -23.90 -12.57 23.10
CA PHE A 260 -23.21 -11.41 22.53
C PHE A 260 -21.75 -11.36 22.99
N GLN A 261 -20.87 -10.80 22.15
CA GLN A 261 -19.53 -10.41 22.54
C GLN A 261 -19.18 -9.05 21.92
N THR A 262 -18.45 -8.20 22.64
CA THR A 262 -17.84 -7.01 22.01
C THR A 262 -16.67 -7.41 21.12
N PRO A 263 -16.24 -6.52 20.19
CA PRO A 263 -14.89 -6.56 19.67
C PRO A 263 -13.86 -6.52 20.81
N TRP A 264 -12.64 -6.93 20.49
CA TRP A 264 -11.53 -6.82 21.43
C TRP A 264 -11.11 -5.37 21.59
N ARG A 265 -10.88 -4.93 22.82
CA ARG A 265 -10.07 -3.75 23.15
C ARG A 265 -8.66 -4.25 23.37
N THR A 266 -7.70 -3.74 22.60
CA THR A 266 -6.35 -4.31 22.59
C THR A 266 -5.29 -3.24 22.58
N ALA A 267 -4.13 -3.58 23.14
CA ALA A 267 -2.96 -2.75 23.12
C ALA A 267 -1.72 -3.60 22.87
N VAL A 268 -0.98 -3.27 21.81
CA VAL A 268 0.40 -3.74 21.64
C VAL A 268 1.24 -3.07 22.71
N VAL A 269 2.20 -3.80 23.28
CA VAL A 269 3.16 -3.30 24.26
C VAL A 269 4.54 -3.74 23.82
N ALA A 270 5.23 -2.85 23.13
CA ALA A 270 6.50 -3.14 22.48
C ALA A 270 7.64 -2.44 23.22
N GLU A 271 8.52 -3.24 23.82
CA GLU A 271 9.93 -3.28 23.45
C GLU A 271 10.60 -2.02 22.85
N ASP A 272 10.48 -2.02 21.54
CA ASP A 272 11.06 -1.11 20.59
C ASP A 272 10.12 -1.05 19.37
N LEU A 273 10.51 -0.30 18.35
CA LEU A 273 9.70 -0.10 17.17
C LEU A 273 9.76 -1.28 16.17
N ASP A 274 10.73 -2.19 16.31
CA ASP A 274 10.82 -3.39 15.47
C ASP A 274 9.78 -4.43 15.92
N VAL A 275 9.65 -4.64 17.23
CA VAL A 275 8.58 -5.46 17.82
C VAL A 275 7.20 -4.89 17.46
N LEU A 276 7.03 -3.56 17.54
CA LEU A 276 5.78 -2.92 17.17
C LEU A 276 5.43 -3.09 15.68
N TYR A 277 6.43 -2.98 14.80
CA TYR A 277 6.26 -3.09 13.37
C TYR A 277 5.83 -4.50 12.93
N ASN A 278 6.33 -5.53 13.62
CA ASN A 278 6.14 -6.95 13.30
C ASN A 278 5.10 -7.66 14.21
N THR A 279 4.23 -6.93 14.92
CA THR A 279 3.24 -7.54 15.81
C THR A 279 2.11 -8.23 15.04
N ASP A 280 1.72 -9.43 15.50
CA ASP A 280 0.59 -10.22 14.98
C ASP A 280 -0.69 -10.04 15.81
N LEU A 281 -0.66 -9.18 16.83
CA LEU A 281 -1.66 -9.17 17.90
C LEU A 281 -3.09 -9.03 17.39
N VAL A 282 -3.34 -8.10 16.46
CA VAL A 282 -4.70 -7.87 15.95
C VAL A 282 -5.20 -9.04 15.09
N GLN A 283 -4.36 -9.69 14.29
CA GLN A 283 -4.73 -10.91 13.56
C GLN A 283 -5.00 -12.07 14.55
N ASN A 284 -4.17 -12.23 15.58
CA ASN A 284 -4.30 -13.28 16.59
C ASN A 284 -5.63 -13.24 17.38
N LEU A 285 -6.29 -12.08 17.41
CA LEU A 285 -7.57 -11.86 18.07
C LEU A 285 -8.80 -12.20 17.20
N ASN A 286 -8.59 -12.55 15.94
CA ASN A 286 -9.65 -12.89 14.99
C ASN A 286 -9.86 -14.40 14.82
N PRO A 287 -11.06 -14.85 14.46
CA PRO A 287 -11.29 -16.23 14.02
C PRO A 287 -10.45 -16.61 12.80
N ALA A 288 -10.19 -17.91 12.63
CA ALA A 288 -9.64 -18.42 11.38
C ALA A 288 -10.71 -18.43 10.28
N ALA A 289 -10.27 -18.31 9.03
CA ALA A 289 -11.09 -18.57 7.86
C ALA A 289 -11.75 -19.97 7.92
N GLN A 290 -12.96 -20.09 7.38
CA GLN A 290 -13.68 -21.37 7.35
C GLN A 290 -12.90 -22.42 6.53
N GLU A 291 -12.28 -21.99 5.44
CA GLU A 291 -11.41 -22.79 4.58
C GLU A 291 -10.21 -21.95 4.14
N GLN A 292 -9.06 -22.61 3.91
CA GLN A 292 -7.86 -21.93 3.43
C GLN A 292 -7.96 -21.73 1.91
N PRO A 293 -7.98 -20.48 1.41
CA PRO A 293 -8.24 -20.21 0.00
C PRO A 293 -6.96 -20.36 -0.83
N ASP A 294 -6.94 -21.34 -1.74
CA ASP A 294 -5.81 -21.56 -2.64
C ASP A 294 -5.82 -20.64 -3.87
N TRP A 295 -6.83 -19.80 -4.04
CA TRP A 295 -7.00 -18.85 -5.14
C TRP A 295 -6.56 -17.42 -4.80
N VAL A 296 -6.35 -17.09 -3.52
CA VAL A 296 -5.87 -15.77 -3.09
C VAL A 296 -4.41 -15.59 -3.53
N ARG A 297 -4.13 -14.44 -4.14
CA ARG A 297 -2.82 -14.12 -4.71
C ARG A 297 -2.46 -12.65 -4.42
N PRO A 298 -1.51 -12.38 -3.51
CA PRO A 298 -0.88 -11.07 -3.42
C PRO A 298 -0.27 -10.65 -4.75
N GLY A 299 -0.05 -9.34 -4.94
CA GLY A 299 0.66 -8.85 -6.12
C GLY A 299 0.66 -7.34 -6.26
N ARG A 300 1.21 -6.89 -7.37
CA ARG A 300 1.39 -5.48 -7.73
C ARG A 300 0.38 -5.10 -8.79
N ALA A 301 -0.09 -3.87 -8.74
CA ALA A 301 -1.03 -3.31 -9.69
C ALA A 301 -0.51 -2.02 -10.31
N GLY A 302 -0.67 -1.86 -11.62
CA GLY A 302 -0.67 -0.54 -12.23
C GLY A 302 -2.01 0.15 -11.97
N TRP A 303 -1.99 1.44 -11.60
CA TRP A 303 -3.19 2.21 -11.27
C TRP A 303 -3.22 3.53 -12.05
N THR A 304 -4.04 3.59 -13.10
CA THR A 304 -4.04 4.73 -14.06
C THR A 304 -4.79 5.95 -13.56
N TRP A 305 -5.74 5.76 -12.65
CA TRP A 305 -6.63 6.83 -12.18
C TRP A 305 -5.85 7.96 -11.51
N TYR A 306 -4.75 7.68 -10.81
CA TYR A 306 -3.94 8.74 -10.19
C TYR A 306 -3.38 9.73 -11.23
N THR A 307 -3.03 9.32 -12.44
CA THR A 307 -2.55 10.28 -13.44
C THR A 307 -3.66 10.85 -14.32
N ASP A 308 -4.79 10.16 -14.40
CA ASP A 308 -5.89 10.50 -15.28
C ASP A 308 -7.21 9.90 -14.74
N ASP A 309 -8.03 10.76 -14.15
CA ASP A 309 -9.31 10.40 -13.50
C ASP A 309 -10.29 9.69 -14.47
N ASP A 310 -10.20 9.98 -15.78
CA ASP A 310 -11.08 9.44 -16.81
C ASP A 310 -10.48 8.23 -17.54
N SER A 311 -9.28 7.79 -17.15
CA SER A 311 -8.52 6.74 -17.86
C SER A 311 -9.25 5.42 -18.03
N ALA A 312 -10.17 5.06 -17.13
CA ALA A 312 -10.91 3.79 -17.23
C ALA A 312 -11.95 3.80 -18.37
N ALA A 313 -12.42 4.98 -18.80
CA ALA A 313 -13.33 5.13 -19.93
C ALA A 313 -12.61 5.00 -21.28
N ASP A 314 -11.27 5.00 -21.28
CA ASP A 314 -10.43 4.86 -22.47
C ASP A 314 -9.77 3.46 -22.49
N MET A 315 -10.35 2.58 -23.31
CA MET A 315 -9.89 1.20 -23.45
C MET A 315 -8.45 1.10 -23.97
N ASP A 316 -7.97 2.07 -24.77
CA ASP A 316 -6.59 2.03 -25.27
C ASP A 316 -5.61 2.38 -24.16
N LYS A 317 -5.93 3.36 -23.30
CA LYS A 317 -5.14 3.65 -22.08
C LYS A 317 -5.09 2.46 -21.13
N GLN A 318 -6.21 1.75 -20.93
CA GLN A 318 -6.25 0.53 -20.11
C GLN A 318 -5.38 -0.58 -20.70
N LYS A 319 -5.45 -0.82 -22.01
CA LYS A 319 -4.62 -1.82 -22.70
C LYS A 319 -3.13 -1.48 -22.60
N GLN A 320 -2.76 -0.20 -22.71
CA GLN A 320 -1.37 0.24 -22.51
C GLN A 320 -0.85 -0.06 -21.11
N MET A 321 -1.65 0.18 -20.06
CA MET A 321 -1.25 -0.17 -18.69
C MET A 321 -1.15 -1.69 -18.50
N VAL A 322 -2.03 -2.47 -19.13
CA VAL A 322 -1.93 -3.94 -19.11
C VAL A 322 -0.65 -4.44 -19.78
N ASP A 323 -0.30 -3.90 -20.95
CA ASP A 323 0.96 -4.21 -21.64
C ASP A 323 2.18 -3.86 -20.77
N PHE A 324 2.14 -2.69 -20.13
CA PHE A 324 3.18 -2.25 -19.21
C PHE A 324 3.29 -3.14 -17.98
N ALA A 325 2.18 -3.48 -17.33
CA ALA A 325 2.14 -4.40 -16.20
C ALA A 325 2.74 -5.76 -16.57
N ALA A 326 2.40 -6.30 -17.74
CA ALA A 326 2.99 -7.54 -18.24
C ALA A 326 4.52 -7.44 -18.45
N ALA A 327 5.01 -6.32 -18.99
CA ALA A 327 6.43 -6.06 -19.19
C ALA A 327 7.20 -5.90 -17.86
N MET A 328 6.55 -5.30 -16.86
CA MET A 328 7.05 -5.19 -15.49
C MET A 328 6.96 -6.50 -14.70
N GLY A 329 6.17 -7.45 -15.20
CA GLY A 329 5.86 -8.70 -14.51
C GLY A 329 4.91 -8.51 -13.34
N TRP A 330 4.11 -7.43 -13.32
CA TRP A 330 3.08 -7.16 -12.32
C TRP A 330 1.85 -8.03 -12.55
N GLU A 331 1.21 -8.41 -11.46
CA GLU A 331 0.08 -9.36 -11.47
C GLU A 331 -1.22 -8.72 -11.93
N TYR A 332 -1.39 -7.41 -11.68
CA TYR A 332 -2.68 -6.74 -11.78
C TYR A 332 -2.64 -5.40 -12.51
N VAL A 333 -3.82 -5.00 -12.98
CA VAL A 333 -4.18 -3.61 -13.25
C VAL A 333 -5.47 -3.32 -12.51
N THR A 334 -5.51 -2.18 -11.81
CA THR A 334 -6.72 -1.70 -11.14
C THR A 334 -7.44 -0.73 -12.06
N VAL A 335 -8.58 -1.17 -12.60
CA VAL A 335 -9.50 -0.35 -13.38
C VAL A 335 -10.36 0.40 -12.38
N ASP A 336 -10.02 1.66 -12.13
CA ASP A 336 -10.75 2.52 -11.21
C ASP A 336 -12.07 3.03 -11.84
N CYS A 337 -12.72 4.03 -11.25
CA CYS A 337 -14.06 4.51 -11.62
C CYS A 337 -14.26 4.78 -13.11
N CYS A 338 -15.54 4.97 -13.47
CA CYS A 338 -15.96 5.75 -14.62
C CYS A 338 -16.04 4.99 -15.97
N TYR A 339 -16.12 3.66 -15.91
CA TYR A 339 -16.35 2.73 -17.03
C TYR A 339 -17.82 2.22 -17.10
N ASP A 340 -18.19 1.53 -18.19
CA ASP A 340 -19.41 0.69 -18.29
C ASP A 340 -19.07 -0.75 -17.88
N PRO A 341 -19.51 -1.24 -16.70
CA PRO A 341 -19.10 -2.55 -16.19
C PRO A 341 -19.41 -3.72 -17.13
N ALA A 342 -20.55 -3.67 -17.83
CA ALA A 342 -21.00 -4.79 -18.65
C ALA A 342 -20.32 -4.82 -20.02
N ALA A 343 -19.79 -3.70 -20.49
CA ALA A 343 -19.07 -3.59 -21.76
C ALA A 343 -17.56 -3.69 -21.57
N ASP A 344 -17.01 -2.92 -20.64
CA ASP A 344 -15.57 -2.66 -20.57
C ASP A 344 -14.84 -3.74 -19.76
N LEU A 345 -15.37 -4.15 -18.60
CA LEU A 345 -14.70 -5.16 -17.75
C LEU A 345 -14.48 -6.51 -18.46
N PRO A 346 -15.45 -7.07 -19.20
CA PRO A 346 -15.21 -8.30 -19.98
C PRO A 346 -14.14 -8.13 -21.06
N GLU A 347 -14.11 -6.98 -21.74
CA GLU A 347 -13.12 -6.73 -22.80
C GLU A 347 -11.70 -6.64 -22.22
N ILE A 348 -11.50 -5.77 -21.21
CA ILE A 348 -10.18 -5.56 -20.63
C ILE A 348 -9.69 -6.80 -19.87
N SER A 349 -10.58 -7.52 -19.17
CA SER A 349 -10.22 -8.76 -18.49
C SER A 349 -9.76 -9.83 -19.47
N ALA A 350 -10.44 -9.96 -20.62
CA ALA A 350 -10.03 -10.89 -21.67
C ALA A 350 -8.69 -10.51 -22.32
N TYR A 351 -8.43 -9.21 -22.49
CA TYR A 351 -7.16 -8.70 -23.01
C TYR A 351 -5.99 -8.91 -22.03
N ALA A 352 -6.22 -8.65 -20.74
CA ALA A 352 -5.26 -8.83 -19.66
C ALA A 352 -4.91 -10.32 -19.44
N ALA A 353 -5.90 -11.20 -19.48
CA ALA A 353 -5.69 -12.64 -19.33
C ALA A 353 -4.72 -13.22 -20.38
N GLN A 354 -4.74 -12.69 -21.62
CA GLN A 354 -3.80 -13.10 -22.69
C GLN A 354 -2.34 -12.70 -22.41
N ARG A 355 -2.12 -11.80 -21.44
CA ARG A 355 -0.81 -11.27 -21.05
C ARG A 355 -0.38 -11.73 -19.66
N GLY A 356 -1.16 -12.62 -19.03
CA GLY A 356 -0.91 -13.08 -17.67
C GLY A 356 -1.21 -12.02 -16.59
N VAL A 357 -1.93 -10.95 -16.93
CA VAL A 357 -2.35 -9.88 -16.02
C VAL A 357 -3.82 -10.09 -15.65
N ARG A 358 -4.20 -9.73 -14.41
CA ARG A 358 -5.58 -9.82 -13.92
C ARG A 358 -6.13 -8.44 -13.55
N ILE A 359 -7.45 -8.30 -13.55
CA ILE A 359 -8.10 -7.01 -13.30
C ILE A 359 -8.65 -6.95 -11.87
N PHE A 360 -8.39 -5.85 -11.17
CA PHE A 360 -9.20 -5.38 -10.05
C PHE A 360 -10.15 -4.30 -10.57
N ALA A 361 -11.43 -4.39 -10.18
CA ALA A 361 -12.43 -3.39 -10.56
C ALA A 361 -12.82 -2.55 -9.35
N TRP A 362 -12.77 -1.24 -9.49
CA TRP A 362 -13.30 -0.33 -8.50
C TRP A 362 -14.83 -0.30 -8.52
N VAL A 363 -15.46 -0.32 -7.35
CA VAL A 363 -16.91 -0.24 -7.17
C VAL A 363 -17.25 0.58 -5.92
N THR A 364 -18.40 1.23 -5.91
CA THR A 364 -18.89 1.89 -4.68
C THR A 364 -19.49 0.87 -3.71
N ALA A 365 -19.46 1.17 -2.42
CA ALA A 365 -20.07 0.38 -1.35
C ALA A 365 -21.60 0.54 -1.31
N GLU A 366 -22.16 1.67 -1.78
CA GLU A 366 -23.61 1.96 -1.73
C GLU A 366 -24.51 0.84 -2.31
N PRO A 367 -24.21 0.21 -3.47
CA PRO A 367 -24.97 -0.93 -3.98
C PRO A 367 -25.05 -2.13 -3.02
N PHE A 368 -24.07 -2.26 -2.12
CA PHE A 368 -24.02 -3.31 -1.09
C PHE A 368 -24.77 -2.94 0.20
N ALA A 369 -25.40 -1.76 0.25
CA ALA A 369 -26.15 -1.29 1.41
C ALA A 369 -27.35 -2.17 1.81
N THR A 370 -27.78 -3.04 0.89
CA THR A 370 -28.70 -4.14 1.19
C THR A 370 -27.87 -5.42 1.20
N PRO A 371 -27.52 -5.97 2.39
CA PRO A 371 -26.63 -7.14 2.51
C PRO A 371 -27.00 -8.32 1.60
N GLU A 372 -28.28 -8.55 1.32
CA GLU A 372 -28.74 -9.62 0.44
C GLU A 372 -28.34 -9.44 -1.04
N LEU A 373 -27.92 -8.24 -1.46
CA LEU A 373 -27.43 -7.95 -2.81
C LEU A 373 -25.94 -8.24 -2.99
N ALA A 374 -25.17 -8.39 -1.91
CA ALA A 374 -23.72 -8.60 -1.99
C ALA A 374 -23.36 -9.85 -2.82
N GLY A 375 -24.04 -10.98 -2.59
CA GLY A 375 -23.84 -12.21 -3.35
C GLY A 375 -24.09 -12.05 -4.85
N PRO A 376 -25.27 -11.57 -5.29
CA PRO A 376 -25.53 -11.28 -6.70
C PRO A 376 -24.54 -10.32 -7.36
N LEU A 377 -24.14 -9.25 -6.66
CA LEU A 377 -23.18 -8.26 -7.19
C LEU A 377 -21.79 -8.87 -7.34
N ALA A 378 -21.30 -9.60 -6.33
CA ALA A 378 -20.03 -10.32 -6.42
C ALA A 378 -20.03 -11.34 -7.56
N ALA A 379 -21.11 -12.10 -7.72
CA ALA A 379 -21.25 -13.09 -8.80
C ALA A 379 -21.25 -12.45 -10.19
N GLU A 380 -21.89 -11.28 -10.34
CA GLU A 380 -21.88 -10.51 -11.58
C GLU A 380 -20.47 -10.03 -11.96
N HIS A 381 -19.75 -9.42 -11.02
CA HIS A 381 -18.40 -8.94 -11.28
C HIS A 381 -17.43 -10.09 -11.59
N LYS A 382 -17.53 -11.20 -10.84
CA LYS A 382 -16.76 -12.42 -11.16
C LYS A 382 -17.01 -12.91 -12.58
N ALA A 383 -18.25 -12.83 -13.07
CA ALA A 383 -18.60 -13.22 -14.43
C ALA A 383 -18.00 -12.30 -15.52
N TYR A 384 -17.64 -11.06 -15.17
CA TYR A 384 -16.89 -10.16 -16.06
C TYR A 384 -15.40 -10.54 -16.19
N GLY A 385 -14.89 -11.45 -15.35
CA GLY A 385 -13.52 -11.95 -15.43
C GLY A 385 -12.52 -11.25 -14.51
N VAL A 386 -12.98 -10.37 -13.62
CA VAL A 386 -12.13 -9.70 -12.63
C VAL A 386 -11.65 -10.66 -11.55
N ALA A 387 -10.49 -10.39 -10.98
CA ALA A 387 -9.89 -11.18 -9.91
C ALA A 387 -10.19 -10.62 -8.50
N GLY A 388 -10.56 -9.34 -8.41
CA GLY A 388 -10.91 -8.70 -7.16
C GLY A 388 -11.64 -7.38 -7.35
N LEU A 389 -12.09 -6.83 -6.24
CA LEU A 389 -12.81 -5.57 -6.16
C LEU A 389 -12.05 -4.59 -5.27
N LYS A 390 -11.93 -3.34 -5.73
CA LYS A 390 -11.59 -2.19 -4.89
C LYS A 390 -12.91 -1.53 -4.48
N VAL A 391 -13.39 -1.80 -3.27
CA VAL A 391 -14.70 -1.33 -2.79
C VAL A 391 -14.52 -0.05 -1.99
N ASP A 392 -15.19 1.01 -2.40
CA ASP A 392 -14.92 2.35 -1.92
C ASP A 392 -16.16 3.04 -1.33
N PHE A 393 -15.93 4.08 -0.54
CA PHE A 393 -16.91 4.99 0.03
C PHE A 393 -17.88 4.36 1.05
N PHE A 394 -17.34 3.63 2.03
CA PHE A 394 -18.11 3.28 3.23
C PHE A 394 -18.39 4.52 4.08
N LEU A 395 -17.36 5.35 4.33
CA LEU A 395 -17.38 6.68 4.96
C LEU A 395 -18.18 6.76 6.27
N ASN A 396 -18.27 5.66 7.00
CA ASN A 396 -19.17 5.54 8.14
C ASN A 396 -18.82 4.34 9.05
N ASP A 397 -18.77 4.60 10.35
CA ASP A 397 -18.46 3.58 11.38
C ASP A 397 -19.71 3.06 12.13
N SER A 398 -20.92 3.25 11.62
CA SER A 398 -22.10 2.67 12.27
C SER A 398 -22.13 1.15 12.15
N GLN A 399 -22.86 0.51 13.07
CA GLN A 399 -23.17 -0.91 13.05
C GLN A 399 -23.80 -1.34 11.72
N GLU A 400 -24.68 -0.50 11.14
CA GLU A 400 -25.34 -0.77 9.85
C GLU A 400 -24.31 -0.95 8.74
N VAL A 401 -23.27 -0.12 8.71
CA VAL A 401 -22.20 -0.24 7.70
C VAL A 401 -21.26 -1.42 7.99
N GLN A 402 -21.13 -1.85 9.25
CA GLN A 402 -20.43 -3.11 9.56
C GLN A 402 -21.14 -4.34 8.94
N GLU A 403 -22.46 -4.30 8.79
CA GLU A 403 -23.19 -5.35 8.06
C GLU A 403 -22.82 -5.38 6.57
N TRP A 404 -22.48 -4.22 5.98
CA TRP A 404 -22.03 -4.13 4.59
C TRP A 404 -20.67 -4.82 4.45
N TYR A 405 -19.70 -4.46 5.30
CA TYR A 405 -18.38 -5.13 5.33
C TYR A 405 -18.52 -6.63 5.46
N GLN A 406 -19.39 -7.11 6.36
CA GLN A 406 -19.62 -8.53 6.52
C GLN A 406 -20.17 -9.19 5.26
N SER A 407 -21.25 -8.63 4.70
CA SER A 407 -21.87 -9.20 3.51
C SER A 407 -20.94 -9.20 2.28
N ILE A 408 -20.12 -8.15 2.12
CA ILE A 408 -19.09 -8.05 1.08
C ILE A 408 -18.00 -9.09 1.30
N GLY A 409 -17.48 -9.19 2.54
CA GLY A 409 -16.46 -10.17 2.93
C GLY A 409 -16.90 -11.60 2.63
N ASP A 410 -18.10 -11.99 3.08
CA ASP A 410 -18.66 -13.32 2.86
C ASP A 410 -18.93 -13.58 1.35
N ALA A 411 -19.56 -12.63 0.65
CA ALA A 411 -19.87 -12.77 -0.78
C ALA A 411 -18.61 -12.87 -1.66
N ALA A 412 -17.54 -12.14 -1.32
CA ALA A 412 -16.28 -12.22 -2.04
C ALA A 412 -15.63 -13.60 -1.90
N GLY A 413 -15.66 -14.19 -0.71
CA GLY A 413 -15.20 -15.56 -0.46
C GLY A 413 -15.97 -16.60 -1.26
N GLU A 414 -17.31 -16.49 -1.29
CA GLU A 414 -18.19 -17.38 -2.05
C GLU A 414 -17.99 -17.32 -3.57
N ASN A 415 -17.47 -16.21 -4.08
CA ASN A 415 -17.27 -15.96 -5.51
C ASN A 415 -15.79 -15.90 -5.94
N GLU A 416 -14.86 -16.24 -5.04
CA GLU A 416 -13.41 -16.19 -5.28
C GLU A 416 -12.94 -14.82 -5.80
N LEU A 417 -13.34 -13.75 -5.11
CA LEU A 417 -12.91 -12.37 -5.37
C LEU A 417 -12.03 -11.86 -4.23
N MET A 418 -10.90 -11.26 -4.57
CA MET A 418 -10.06 -10.54 -3.61
C MET A 418 -10.63 -9.14 -3.34
N LEU A 419 -10.32 -8.57 -2.19
CA LEU A 419 -10.84 -7.28 -1.74
C LEU A 419 -9.70 -6.33 -1.39
N ASP A 420 -9.86 -5.11 -1.86
CA ASP A 420 -9.17 -3.89 -1.45
C ASP A 420 -10.27 -2.91 -0.98
N LEU A 421 -10.17 -2.38 0.24
CA LEU A 421 -11.25 -1.59 0.85
C LEU A 421 -10.80 -0.13 1.03
N HIS A 422 -11.48 0.80 0.39
CA HIS A 422 -11.22 2.26 0.37
C HIS A 422 -12.36 3.05 1.00
N GLY A 423 -12.10 4.30 1.38
CA GLY A 423 -13.03 5.13 2.14
C GLY A 423 -13.56 4.38 3.37
N SER A 424 -12.69 3.61 4.01
CA SER A 424 -13.03 2.49 4.89
C SER A 424 -12.75 2.79 6.36
N THR A 425 -13.26 1.92 7.24
CA THR A 425 -12.79 1.87 8.63
C THR A 425 -11.37 1.28 8.69
N LYS A 426 -10.69 1.47 9.82
CA LYS A 426 -9.37 0.87 10.07
C LYS A 426 -9.44 -0.67 10.06
N PRO A 427 -8.36 -1.38 9.66
CA PRO A 427 -8.31 -2.83 9.82
C PRO A 427 -8.18 -3.22 11.31
N GLY A 428 -8.82 -4.33 11.67
CA GLY A 428 -8.82 -4.93 13.01
C GLY A 428 -8.46 -6.43 12.96
N GLY A 429 -7.67 -6.85 11.97
CA GLY A 429 -7.21 -8.24 11.77
C GLY A 429 -8.20 -9.14 11.03
N GLU A 430 -9.20 -8.58 10.35
CA GLU A 430 -10.27 -9.36 9.71
C GLU A 430 -9.79 -10.22 8.54
N ASN A 431 -8.63 -9.90 7.98
CA ASN A 431 -7.93 -10.74 6.99
C ASN A 431 -7.60 -12.16 7.50
N ARG A 432 -7.65 -12.42 8.81
CA ARG A 432 -7.57 -13.81 9.33
C ARG A 432 -8.85 -14.62 9.07
N THR A 433 -10.01 -13.98 9.14
CA THR A 433 -11.32 -14.58 8.84
C THR A 433 -11.59 -14.58 7.34
N TRP A 434 -11.19 -13.51 6.65
CA TRP A 434 -11.33 -13.33 5.20
C TRP A 434 -9.97 -13.07 4.57
N PRO A 435 -9.16 -14.11 4.30
CA PRO A 435 -7.79 -13.95 3.77
C PRO A 435 -7.72 -13.34 2.37
N TRP A 436 -8.88 -13.16 1.73
CA TRP A 436 -9.02 -12.45 0.46
C TRP A 436 -9.14 -10.93 0.62
N VAL A 437 -9.24 -10.39 1.84
CA VAL A 437 -8.99 -8.96 2.10
C VAL A 437 -7.48 -8.73 2.09
N LEU A 438 -6.97 -8.21 0.97
CA LEU A 438 -5.53 -8.08 0.74
C LEU A 438 -4.95 -6.82 1.40
N THR A 439 -5.73 -5.75 1.39
CA THR A 439 -5.31 -4.45 1.89
C THR A 439 -6.53 -3.58 2.15
N THR A 440 -6.31 -2.49 2.89
CA THR A 440 -7.29 -1.41 3.06
C THR A 440 -6.57 -0.08 2.94
N GLU A 441 -7.29 0.97 2.56
CA GLU A 441 -6.82 2.35 2.63
C GLU A 441 -6.71 2.76 4.10
N ALA A 442 -7.76 3.40 4.65
CA ALA A 442 -7.80 3.93 6.01
C ALA A 442 -6.49 4.64 6.40
N VAL A 443 -5.97 5.42 5.45
CA VAL A 443 -4.72 6.17 5.52
C VAL A 443 -4.82 7.36 4.60
N ALA A 444 -4.25 8.50 4.98
CA ALA A 444 -4.02 9.58 4.04
C ALA A 444 -2.88 9.19 3.07
N GLY A 445 -3.26 8.50 1.98
CA GLY A 445 -2.36 7.99 0.95
C GLY A 445 -1.90 9.05 -0.06
N THR A 446 -1.23 8.59 -1.12
CA THR A 446 -0.70 9.44 -2.20
C THR A 446 -1.77 10.30 -2.88
N GLU A 447 -3.03 9.86 -2.92
CA GLU A 447 -4.14 10.63 -3.51
C GLU A 447 -4.37 12.01 -2.87
N HIS A 448 -3.87 12.24 -1.66
CA HIS A 448 -3.96 13.55 -1.00
C HIS A 448 -3.17 14.66 -1.71
N TYR A 449 -2.28 14.31 -2.64
CA TYR A 449 -1.71 15.30 -3.56
C TYR A 449 -2.75 15.84 -4.58
N LYS A 450 -3.77 15.05 -4.92
CA LYS A 450 -4.96 15.54 -5.64
C LYS A 450 -5.98 16.18 -4.70
N TYR A 451 -6.18 15.57 -3.53
CA TYR A 451 -7.19 15.97 -2.56
C TYR A 451 -6.55 16.49 -1.26
N PRO A 452 -6.23 17.80 -1.20
CA PRO A 452 -5.44 18.36 -0.10
C PRO A 452 -6.13 18.21 1.27
N PRO A 453 -5.36 18.18 2.37
CA PRO A 453 -3.93 18.51 2.43
C PRO A 453 -3.02 17.37 1.94
N PRO A 454 -1.89 17.67 1.26
CA PRO A 454 -0.97 16.65 0.79
C PRO A 454 -0.31 15.90 1.95
N THR A 455 -0.04 14.62 1.74
CA THR A 455 0.77 13.80 2.66
C THR A 455 2.19 14.36 2.83
N THR A 456 2.88 13.95 3.88
CA THR A 456 4.20 14.49 4.26
C THR A 456 5.18 13.39 4.63
N ALA A 457 6.48 13.65 4.49
CA ALA A 457 7.53 12.70 4.92
C ALA A 457 7.43 12.36 6.42
N ARG A 458 6.96 13.32 7.23
CA ARG A 458 6.65 13.11 8.64
C ARG A 458 5.51 12.09 8.82
N LEU A 459 4.40 12.24 8.09
CA LEU A 459 3.31 11.27 8.17
C LEU A 459 3.79 9.89 7.74
N ASP A 460 4.52 9.82 6.62
CA ASP A 460 5.07 8.56 6.10
C ASP A 460 6.01 7.88 7.10
N ALA A 461 6.83 8.62 7.83
CA ALA A 461 7.68 8.07 8.88
C ALA A 461 6.92 7.74 10.18
N THR A 462 5.64 8.09 10.29
CA THR A 462 4.78 7.79 11.44
C THR A 462 3.93 6.53 11.19
N LEU A 463 3.40 6.38 9.97
CA LEU A 463 2.47 5.30 9.59
C LEU A 463 2.98 3.87 9.90
N PRO A 464 4.26 3.52 9.69
CA PRO A 464 4.81 2.21 10.04
C PRO A 464 4.67 1.81 11.51
N PHE A 465 4.43 2.78 12.39
CA PHE A 465 4.33 2.59 13.83
C PHE A 465 2.92 2.90 14.37
N THR A 466 2.00 3.38 13.52
CA THR A 466 0.60 3.64 13.88
C THR A 466 -0.36 2.77 13.09
N ARG A 467 -0.67 3.14 11.85
CA ARG A 467 -1.64 2.47 10.97
C ARG A 467 -1.09 1.16 10.40
N GLY A 468 0.20 1.07 10.13
CA GLY A 468 0.87 -0.08 9.51
C GLY A 468 0.73 -1.39 10.30
N PRO A 469 0.97 -1.42 11.63
CA PRO A 469 0.84 -2.63 12.44
C PRO A 469 -0.58 -3.23 12.47
N LEU A 470 -1.60 -2.51 12.00
CA LEU A 470 -2.96 -3.05 11.95
C LEU A 470 -3.21 -3.97 10.75
N GLY A 471 -2.38 -3.87 9.71
CA GLY A 471 -2.52 -4.65 8.48
C GLY A 471 -2.16 -3.85 7.22
N GLY A 472 -2.37 -4.48 6.06
CA GLY A 472 -2.05 -3.91 4.75
C GLY A 472 -2.56 -2.48 4.56
N MET A 473 -1.73 -1.63 3.95
CA MET A 473 -2.01 -0.23 3.70
C MET A 473 -1.87 0.07 2.21
N ASP A 474 -2.99 0.28 1.52
CA ASP A 474 -2.98 0.71 0.11
C ASP A 474 -2.66 2.20 0.01
N TYR A 475 -1.44 2.55 0.39
CA TYR A 475 -0.93 3.92 0.36
C TYR A 475 -0.80 4.46 -1.06
N THR A 476 -0.71 3.55 -2.04
CA THR A 476 -0.44 3.80 -3.47
C THR A 476 0.92 4.47 -3.76
N PRO A 477 2.06 3.79 -3.51
CA PRO A 477 3.40 4.39 -3.57
C PRO A 477 3.91 4.63 -5.00
N ALA A 478 5.18 5.08 -5.10
CA ALA A 478 5.91 5.30 -6.35
C ALA A 478 5.27 6.34 -7.29
N MET A 479 4.66 7.38 -6.73
CA MET A 479 4.29 8.59 -7.46
C MET A 479 5.53 9.41 -7.81
N ILE A 480 5.65 9.86 -9.06
CA ILE A 480 6.84 10.54 -9.62
C ILE A 480 6.43 11.87 -10.26
N SER A 481 5.27 11.89 -10.92
CA SER A 481 4.85 12.98 -11.81
C SER A 481 4.28 14.22 -11.12
N GLN A 482 3.97 14.16 -9.83
CA GLN A 482 3.33 15.27 -9.10
C GLN A 482 4.31 16.42 -8.81
N ASN A 483 4.20 17.53 -9.54
CA ASN A 483 5.15 18.64 -9.45
C ASN A 483 5.18 19.33 -8.07
N ASP A 484 4.03 19.52 -7.44
CA ASP A 484 3.94 20.18 -6.13
C ASP A 484 4.25 19.24 -4.95
N SER A 485 4.57 17.97 -5.22
CA SER A 485 4.99 17.03 -4.18
C SER A 485 6.24 17.49 -3.45
N ILE A 486 6.24 17.37 -2.13
CA ILE A 486 7.42 17.66 -1.32
C ILE A 486 8.34 16.45 -1.20
N LEU A 487 7.87 15.26 -1.58
CA LEU A 487 8.63 14.03 -1.51
C LEU A 487 9.56 13.91 -2.71
N THR A 488 10.75 13.36 -2.48
CA THR A 488 11.66 12.97 -3.56
C THR A 488 11.18 11.70 -4.27
N GLN A 489 11.66 11.45 -5.48
CA GLN A 489 11.39 10.20 -6.18
C GLN A 489 11.99 8.99 -5.44
N ALA A 490 13.13 9.13 -4.74
CA ALA A 490 13.69 8.02 -3.98
C ALA A 490 12.88 7.72 -2.71
N HIS A 491 12.26 8.74 -2.10
CA HIS A 491 11.30 8.57 -1.00
C HIS A 491 10.09 7.77 -1.47
N THR A 492 9.44 8.16 -2.58
CA THR A 492 8.25 7.45 -3.07
C THR A 492 8.55 6.05 -3.57
N LEU A 493 9.77 5.79 -4.06
CA LEU A 493 10.25 4.43 -4.32
C LEU A 493 10.39 3.62 -3.02
N ALA A 494 11.00 4.20 -1.98
CA ALA A 494 11.24 3.52 -0.70
C ALA A 494 9.94 3.16 0.03
N GLN A 495 8.85 3.91 -0.17
CA GLN A 495 7.52 3.56 0.33
C GLN A 495 7.08 2.15 -0.09
N SER A 496 7.47 1.67 -1.28
CA SER A 496 7.15 0.31 -1.76
C SER A 496 7.79 -0.82 -0.94
N ILE A 497 8.79 -0.51 -0.11
CA ILE A 497 9.44 -1.45 0.81
C ILE A 497 9.02 -1.14 2.25
N VAL A 498 8.94 0.14 2.63
CA VAL A 498 8.63 0.55 4.01
C VAL A 498 7.20 0.19 4.40
N PHE A 499 6.23 0.40 3.51
CA PHE A 499 4.83 0.14 3.78
C PHE A 499 4.47 -1.32 3.48
N THR A 500 3.71 -1.93 4.39
CA THR A 500 3.26 -3.31 4.23
C THR A 500 1.90 -3.32 3.54
N SER A 501 1.80 -4.05 2.42
CA SER A 501 0.54 -4.34 1.76
C SER A 501 0.69 -5.57 0.87
N ALA A 502 -0.26 -6.51 0.92
CA ALA A 502 -0.26 -7.68 0.04
C ALA A 502 -0.71 -7.33 -1.39
N MET A 503 -1.39 -6.19 -1.58
CA MET A 503 -1.78 -5.63 -2.87
C MET A 503 -1.26 -4.19 -2.96
N VAL A 504 -0.32 -3.93 -3.87
CA VAL A 504 0.30 -2.60 -4.00
C VAL A 504 -0.12 -1.96 -5.32
N ASN A 505 -0.96 -0.92 -5.26
CA ASN A 505 -1.27 -0.08 -6.42
C ASN A 505 -0.15 0.96 -6.63
N TYR A 506 0.47 1.02 -7.81
CA TYR A 506 1.48 2.03 -8.12
C TYR A 506 0.87 3.23 -8.85
N ALA A 507 1.09 4.43 -8.31
CA ALA A 507 0.37 5.66 -8.65
C ALA A 507 1.09 6.54 -9.69
N ASP A 508 1.36 6.01 -10.88
CA ASP A 508 1.84 6.82 -12.01
C ASP A 508 1.53 6.18 -13.38
N SER A 509 1.79 6.91 -14.45
CA SER A 509 1.54 6.45 -15.80
C SER A 509 2.60 5.43 -16.26
N ALA A 510 2.21 4.53 -17.17
CA ALA A 510 3.15 3.60 -17.79
C ALA A 510 4.34 4.32 -18.44
N ALA A 511 4.08 5.43 -19.14
CA ALA A 511 5.12 6.20 -19.81
C ALA A 511 6.11 6.85 -18.82
N ALA A 512 5.64 7.35 -17.68
CA ALA A 512 6.50 7.89 -16.63
C ALA A 512 7.39 6.80 -16.02
N TYR A 513 6.82 5.62 -15.74
CA TYR A 513 7.61 4.51 -15.21
C TYR A 513 8.64 3.99 -16.20
N GLU A 514 8.32 3.86 -17.49
CA GLU A 514 9.24 3.36 -18.52
C GLU A 514 10.53 4.15 -18.63
N GLN A 515 10.49 5.44 -18.34
CA GLN A 515 11.67 6.30 -18.35
C GLN A 515 12.37 6.40 -16.99
N TRP A 516 11.66 6.10 -15.90
CA TRP A 516 12.18 6.24 -14.56
C TRP A 516 13.08 5.07 -14.12
N PRO A 517 14.32 5.32 -13.64
CA PRO A 517 15.24 4.25 -13.22
C PRO A 517 14.69 3.35 -12.10
N GLY A 518 13.79 3.86 -11.25
CA GLY A 518 13.16 3.09 -10.17
C GLY A 518 12.36 1.87 -10.64
N ARG A 519 11.95 1.83 -11.92
CA ARG A 519 11.27 0.66 -12.52
C ARG A 519 12.07 -0.63 -12.37
N HIS A 520 13.40 -0.57 -12.36
CA HIS A 520 14.24 -1.77 -12.20
C HIS A 520 13.99 -2.44 -10.86
N LEU A 521 13.82 -1.64 -9.80
CA LEU A 521 13.49 -2.14 -8.48
C LEU A 521 12.04 -2.65 -8.42
N LEU A 522 11.07 -1.91 -8.98
CA LEU A 522 9.65 -2.30 -8.96
C LEU A 522 9.33 -3.61 -9.70
N ARG A 523 10.20 -4.08 -10.59
CA ARG A 523 10.12 -5.43 -11.16
C ARG A 523 10.44 -6.54 -10.15
N ALA A 524 11.29 -6.24 -9.17
CA ALA A 524 11.85 -7.21 -8.23
C ALA A 524 11.21 -7.15 -6.83
N VAL A 525 10.71 -5.99 -6.39
CA VAL A 525 10.09 -5.84 -5.06
C VAL A 525 8.85 -6.73 -4.95
N PRO A 526 8.78 -7.64 -3.97
CA PRO A 526 7.59 -8.43 -3.67
C PRO A 526 6.58 -7.63 -2.84
N THR A 527 5.37 -8.17 -2.66
CA THR A 527 4.36 -7.59 -1.77
C THR A 527 4.16 -8.38 -0.46
N VAL A 528 4.76 -9.56 -0.39
CA VAL A 528 4.81 -10.40 0.82
C VAL A 528 6.26 -10.77 1.11
N TRP A 529 6.56 -10.93 2.39
CA TRP A 529 7.93 -11.00 2.90
C TRP A 529 8.11 -12.25 3.75
N ASP A 530 9.31 -12.82 3.71
CA ASP A 530 9.66 -13.94 4.60
C ASP A 530 10.12 -13.44 5.98
N GLU A 531 10.56 -12.19 6.05
CA GLU A 531 11.21 -11.60 7.22
C GLU A 531 11.30 -10.08 7.04
N SER A 532 11.07 -9.33 8.12
CA SER A 532 11.18 -7.86 8.14
C SER A 532 11.85 -7.39 9.43
N HIS A 533 12.70 -6.36 9.33
CA HIS A 533 13.41 -5.74 10.45
C HIS A 533 13.42 -4.22 10.30
N VAL A 534 13.01 -3.50 11.34
CA VAL A 534 13.26 -2.06 11.49
C VAL A 534 14.71 -1.88 11.95
N VAL A 535 15.58 -1.49 11.03
CA VAL A 535 17.00 -1.24 11.29
C VAL A 535 17.18 -0.02 12.18
N GLU A 536 16.41 1.03 11.89
CA GLU A 536 16.35 2.26 12.66
C GLU A 536 15.04 3.00 12.36
N GLY A 537 14.51 3.73 13.33
CA GLY A 537 13.32 4.54 13.11
C GLY A 537 12.89 5.32 14.34
N PHE A 538 12.11 6.37 14.08
CA PHE A 538 11.39 7.11 15.11
C PHE A 538 10.15 7.78 14.47
N PRO A 539 8.94 7.64 15.06
CA PRO A 539 7.73 8.09 14.39
C PRO A 539 7.74 9.60 14.13
N GLY A 540 7.57 9.97 12.86
CA GLY A 540 7.57 11.36 12.40
C GLY A 540 8.94 11.95 12.09
N ASP A 541 10.02 11.16 12.17
CA ASP A 541 11.38 11.60 11.85
C ASP A 541 11.99 10.78 10.70
N HIS A 542 12.12 9.46 10.87
CA HIS A 542 12.66 8.57 9.84
C HIS A 542 12.29 7.11 10.11
N VAL A 543 12.45 6.27 9.08
CA VAL A 543 12.44 4.81 9.24
C VAL A 543 13.31 4.17 8.17
N THR A 544 13.99 3.08 8.52
CA THR A 544 14.72 2.21 7.60
C THR A 544 14.37 0.77 7.92
N VAL A 545 13.80 0.07 6.94
CA VAL A 545 13.36 -1.32 7.06
C VAL A 545 14.20 -2.18 6.12
N ALA A 546 14.66 -3.33 6.59
CA ALA A 546 15.25 -4.39 5.79
C ALA A 546 14.30 -5.58 5.76
N ARG A 547 13.94 -6.06 4.57
CA ARG A 547 13.03 -7.19 4.37
C ARG A 547 13.60 -8.23 3.43
N ARG A 548 13.29 -9.50 3.67
CA ARG A 548 13.77 -10.64 2.87
C ARG A 548 12.63 -11.27 2.07
N SER A 549 12.94 -11.69 0.85
CA SER A 549 12.10 -12.58 0.07
C SER A 549 12.99 -13.57 -0.68
N GLY A 550 12.84 -14.86 -0.37
CA GLY A 550 13.79 -15.89 -0.81
C GLY A 550 15.20 -15.59 -0.30
N GLU A 551 16.16 -15.49 -1.22
CA GLU A 551 17.56 -15.16 -0.92
C GLU A 551 17.87 -13.66 -1.02
N ASP A 552 16.92 -12.85 -1.50
CA ASP A 552 17.12 -11.44 -1.78
C ASP A 552 16.65 -10.59 -0.60
N TRP A 553 17.40 -9.51 -0.34
CA TRP A 553 17.06 -8.52 0.67
C TRP A 553 16.76 -7.17 0.03
N PHE A 554 15.81 -6.46 0.63
CA PHE A 554 15.33 -5.17 0.19
C PHE A 554 15.40 -4.21 1.37
N VAL A 555 16.05 -3.08 1.19
CA VAL A 555 16.12 -2.02 2.20
C VAL A 555 15.38 -0.81 1.68
N GLY A 556 14.43 -0.29 2.46
CA GLY A 556 13.74 0.96 2.19
C GLY A 556 13.99 1.94 3.33
N ALA A 557 14.40 3.17 3.01
CA ALA A 557 14.63 4.23 3.96
C ALA A 557 13.91 5.51 3.52
N ILE A 558 13.17 6.14 4.46
CA ILE A 558 12.50 7.43 4.26
C ILE A 558 12.83 8.37 5.43
N THR A 559 12.81 9.69 5.18
CA THR A 559 13.16 10.67 6.20
C THR A 559 12.45 12.01 6.04
N ASP A 560 12.08 12.65 7.16
CA ASP A 560 11.62 14.04 7.21
C ASP A 560 12.82 15.01 7.17
N PRO A 561 13.77 14.99 8.14
CA PRO A 561 14.99 15.78 8.04
C PRO A 561 16.07 15.10 7.18
N ALA A 562 17.01 15.87 6.64
CA ALA A 562 18.19 15.30 5.99
C ALA A 562 19.04 14.50 6.99
N ARG A 563 19.45 13.29 6.61
CA ARG A 563 20.22 12.36 7.45
C ARG A 563 21.07 11.41 6.63
N THR A 564 21.78 10.51 7.29
CA THR A 564 22.44 9.38 6.64
C THR A 564 21.97 8.12 7.35
N ALA A 565 21.27 7.25 6.62
CA ALA A 565 20.90 5.94 7.15
C ALA A 565 22.14 5.03 7.20
N SER A 566 22.26 4.28 8.28
CA SER A 566 23.37 3.39 8.56
C SER A 566 22.84 1.98 8.74
N VAL A 567 23.09 1.10 7.77
CA VAL A 567 22.45 -0.22 7.68
C VAL A 567 23.51 -1.31 7.85
N PRO A 568 23.69 -1.88 9.05
CA PRO A 568 24.48 -3.09 9.24
C PRO A 568 23.90 -4.23 8.42
N LEU A 569 24.73 -4.99 7.72
CA LEU A 569 24.28 -6.09 6.86
C LEU A 569 24.44 -7.46 7.53
N ASP A 570 24.48 -7.52 8.86
CA ASP A 570 24.70 -8.76 9.62
C ASP A 570 23.53 -9.76 9.53
N PHE A 571 22.39 -9.33 8.99
CA PHE A 571 21.28 -10.19 8.57
C PHE A 571 21.55 -10.99 7.29
N LEU A 572 22.58 -10.63 6.50
CA LEU A 572 22.92 -11.37 5.29
C LEU A 572 23.54 -12.73 5.61
N GLU A 573 23.23 -13.72 4.78
CA GLU A 573 23.95 -14.99 4.82
C GLU A 573 25.41 -14.83 4.34
N SER A 574 26.23 -15.85 4.60
CA SER A 574 27.61 -15.85 4.11
C SER A 574 27.66 -15.84 2.58
N GLY A 575 28.40 -14.89 2.01
CA GLY A 575 28.57 -14.77 0.57
C GLY A 575 28.91 -13.35 0.17
N THR A 576 28.96 -13.12 -1.14
CA THR A 576 29.07 -11.76 -1.69
C THR A 576 27.76 -11.44 -2.38
N TYR A 577 27.21 -10.29 -2.04
CA TYR A 577 25.98 -9.73 -2.61
C TYR A 577 26.34 -8.51 -3.46
N THR A 578 25.53 -8.24 -4.47
CA THR A 578 25.50 -6.96 -5.16
C THR A 578 24.41 -6.11 -4.53
N ALA A 579 24.79 -4.98 -3.94
CA ALA A 579 23.87 -3.93 -3.52
C ALA A 579 23.62 -3.00 -4.70
N THR A 580 22.40 -2.99 -5.23
CA THR A 580 21.92 -1.99 -6.20
C THR A 580 21.18 -0.91 -5.42
N VAL A 581 21.77 0.28 -5.35
CA VAL A 581 21.31 1.40 -4.52
C VAL A 581 20.61 2.43 -5.40
N PHE A 582 19.37 2.74 -5.05
CA PHE A 582 18.52 3.80 -5.61
C PHE A 582 18.46 4.93 -4.58
N ALA A 583 19.02 6.10 -4.89
CA ALA A 583 19.14 7.19 -3.93
C ALA A 583 18.92 8.55 -4.59
N ASP A 584 18.60 9.55 -3.77
CA ASP A 584 18.43 10.93 -4.19
C ASP A 584 19.70 11.52 -4.84
N ASP A 585 19.51 12.22 -5.96
CA ASP A 585 20.43 13.28 -6.36
C ASP A 585 20.13 14.60 -5.63
N ALA A 586 20.80 15.68 -6.02
CA ALA A 586 20.63 16.99 -5.40
C ALA A 586 19.23 17.61 -5.64
N ASP A 587 18.50 17.13 -6.66
CA ASP A 587 17.19 17.62 -7.08
C ASP A 587 16.06 16.66 -6.64
N GLY A 588 16.38 15.60 -5.89
CA GLY A 588 15.42 14.60 -5.42
C GLY A 588 14.98 13.60 -6.48
N ARG A 589 15.77 13.42 -7.55
CA ARG A 589 15.58 12.38 -8.57
C ARG A 589 16.31 11.10 -8.17
N VAL A 590 15.86 9.96 -8.69
CA VAL A 590 16.51 8.67 -8.43
C VAL A 590 17.79 8.52 -9.26
N THR A 591 18.89 8.22 -8.58
CA THR A 591 20.13 7.73 -9.18
C THR A 591 20.38 6.27 -8.79
N VAL A 592 21.02 5.51 -9.69
CA VAL A 592 21.33 4.09 -9.47
C VAL A 592 22.83 3.87 -9.41
N SER A 593 23.28 3.13 -8.40
CA SER A 593 24.68 2.70 -8.27
C SER A 593 24.76 1.26 -7.79
N THR A 594 25.90 0.60 -8.00
CA THR A 594 26.13 -0.77 -7.52
C THR A 594 27.43 -0.88 -6.73
N GLN A 595 27.42 -1.74 -5.71
CA GLN A 595 28.62 -2.11 -4.96
C GLN A 595 28.53 -3.56 -4.48
N GLN A 596 29.69 -4.23 -4.36
CA GLN A 596 29.77 -5.56 -3.78
C GLN A 596 29.87 -5.44 -2.25
N VAL A 597 29.10 -6.26 -1.53
CA VAL A 597 29.04 -6.26 -0.06
C VAL A 597 28.96 -7.68 0.51
N ASP A 598 29.26 -7.83 1.78
CA ASP A 598 29.01 -9.03 2.57
C ASP A 598 28.42 -8.73 3.96
N ALA A 599 28.15 -9.77 4.75
CA ALA A 599 27.51 -9.65 6.06
C ALA A 599 28.32 -8.86 7.12
N GLY A 600 29.60 -8.58 6.85
CA GLY A 600 30.46 -7.76 7.71
C GLY A 600 30.41 -6.26 7.40
N ASP A 601 29.74 -5.86 6.32
CA ASP A 601 29.67 -4.47 5.88
C ASP A 601 28.53 -3.68 6.54
N THR A 602 28.59 -2.36 6.40
CA THR A 602 27.53 -1.43 6.78
C THR A 602 27.32 -0.46 5.63
N LEU A 603 26.10 -0.41 5.08
CA LEU A 603 25.76 0.57 4.05
C LEU A 603 25.53 1.94 4.68
N SER A 604 26.09 2.96 4.04
CA SER A 604 25.87 4.36 4.38
C SER A 604 25.06 5.00 3.26
N LEU A 605 23.84 5.45 3.56
CA LEU A 605 22.89 5.99 2.59
C LEU A 605 22.56 7.45 2.94
N PRO A 606 23.26 8.45 2.36
CA PRO A 606 22.92 9.85 2.54
C PRO A 606 21.56 10.15 1.90
N MET A 607 20.71 10.90 2.61
CA MET A 607 19.38 11.31 2.15
C MET A 607 19.19 12.80 2.41
N ILE A 608 18.60 13.50 1.45
CA ILE A 608 18.17 14.89 1.64
C ILE A 608 16.92 14.95 2.52
N ALA A 609 16.47 16.15 2.91
CA ALA A 609 15.20 16.28 3.63
C ALA A 609 14.05 15.84 2.73
N THR A 610 13.01 15.25 3.30
CA THR A 610 11.89 14.60 2.57
C THR A 610 12.36 13.55 1.54
N GLY A 611 13.55 13.01 1.80
CA GLY A 611 14.32 12.12 0.93
C GLY A 611 14.14 10.65 1.25
N GLY A 612 14.74 9.80 0.43
CA GLY A 612 14.74 8.37 0.64
C GLY A 612 15.87 7.63 -0.06
N ALA A 613 15.96 6.33 0.24
CA ALA A 613 16.83 5.41 -0.46
C ALA A 613 16.22 4.01 -0.47
N SER A 614 16.45 3.28 -1.56
CA SER A 614 16.11 1.87 -1.67
C SER A 614 17.31 1.05 -2.08
N VAL A 615 17.43 -0.18 -1.58
CA VAL A 615 18.53 -1.10 -1.94
C VAL A 615 17.98 -2.48 -2.23
N HIS A 616 18.39 -3.07 -3.35
CA HIS A 616 18.25 -4.51 -3.60
C HIS A 616 19.60 -5.20 -3.40
N LEU A 617 19.62 -6.19 -2.52
CA LEU A 617 20.79 -6.97 -2.14
C LEU A 617 20.58 -8.41 -2.63
N SER A 618 21.32 -8.82 -3.65
CA SER A 618 21.22 -10.18 -4.19
C SER A 618 22.56 -10.74 -4.64
N LYS A 619 22.70 -12.07 -4.57
CA LYS A 619 23.81 -12.81 -5.20
C LYS A 619 23.73 -12.75 -6.73
N THR A 620 22.53 -12.53 -7.28
CA THR A 620 22.31 -12.30 -8.71
C THR A 620 21.99 -10.82 -8.91
N PRO A 621 22.88 -10.03 -9.55
CA PRO A 621 22.66 -8.60 -9.73
C PRO A 621 21.29 -8.29 -10.35
N LEU A 622 20.64 -7.23 -9.84
CA LEU A 622 19.38 -6.75 -10.37
C LEU A 622 19.51 -6.42 -11.86
N GLU A 623 18.66 -7.02 -12.69
CA GLU A 623 18.62 -6.71 -14.11
C GLU A 623 18.22 -5.24 -14.32
N GLN A 624 19.16 -4.46 -14.85
CA GLN A 624 18.89 -3.12 -15.37
C GLN A 624 18.41 -3.25 -16.83
N ILE A 625 17.41 -2.49 -17.25
CA ILE A 625 16.90 -2.50 -18.63
C ILE A 625 17.11 -1.12 -19.24
N GLY A 626 17.76 -1.05 -20.40
CA GLY A 626 17.87 0.20 -21.15
C GLY A 626 18.86 1.22 -20.62
N SER A 627 19.82 0.82 -19.78
CA SER A 627 20.86 1.73 -19.28
C SER A 627 21.83 2.25 -20.36
N GLY A 628 21.78 1.68 -21.56
CA GLY A 628 22.50 2.12 -22.75
C GLY A 628 21.63 2.71 -23.85
N ASP A 629 20.30 2.74 -23.69
CA ASP A 629 19.38 3.27 -24.72
C ASP A 629 19.68 4.75 -24.96
N THR A 630 19.71 5.19 -26.22
CA THR A 630 19.83 6.63 -26.51
C THR A 630 18.47 7.26 -26.38
N ARG A 631 18.36 8.17 -25.42
CA ARG A 631 17.26 9.12 -25.33
C ARG A 631 17.77 10.48 -25.75
N TYR A 632 16.98 11.17 -26.57
CA TYR A 632 17.25 12.57 -26.91
C TYR A 632 16.24 13.43 -26.15
N GLU A 633 16.71 14.19 -25.17
CA GLU A 633 15.88 15.11 -24.37
C GLU A 633 15.55 16.35 -25.19
N ALA A 634 14.32 16.85 -25.09
CA ALA A 634 13.86 18.00 -25.86
C ALA A 634 14.49 19.32 -25.38
N GLU A 635 14.73 19.45 -24.08
CA GLU A 635 15.31 20.63 -23.43
C GLU A 635 16.76 20.90 -23.86
N ASP A 636 17.44 19.89 -24.39
CA ASP A 636 18.78 19.98 -24.96
C ASP A 636 18.79 20.37 -26.44
N GLN A 637 17.62 20.52 -27.06
CA GLN A 637 17.48 20.72 -28.50
C GLN A 637 17.30 22.18 -28.92
N VAL A 638 17.26 22.38 -30.24
CA VAL A 638 17.12 23.71 -30.82
C VAL A 638 15.67 24.18 -30.73
N LEU A 639 15.42 25.15 -29.86
CA LEU A 639 14.12 25.80 -29.71
C LEU A 639 13.92 26.91 -30.76
N GLY A 640 12.72 26.99 -31.30
CA GLY A 640 12.29 28.03 -32.24
C GLY A 640 11.04 28.75 -31.77
N GLY A 641 10.92 30.03 -32.13
CA GLY A 641 9.76 30.86 -31.76
C GLY A 641 9.67 31.11 -30.27
N ASP A 642 8.49 30.90 -29.70
CA ASP A 642 8.18 31.10 -28.28
C ASP A 642 8.35 29.82 -27.44
N ALA A 643 8.86 28.73 -28.03
CA ALA A 643 9.09 27.47 -27.32
C ALA A 643 10.07 27.67 -26.15
N ALA A 644 9.79 27.03 -25.01
CA ALA A 644 10.58 27.18 -23.80
C ALA A 644 10.62 25.90 -22.96
N VAL A 645 11.71 25.72 -22.23
CA VAL A 645 11.87 24.64 -21.25
C VAL A 645 11.01 24.93 -20.01
N GLY A 646 10.29 23.92 -19.54
CA GLY A 646 9.52 23.94 -18.30
C GLY A 646 9.85 22.73 -17.42
N GLU A 647 9.52 22.83 -16.13
CA GLU A 647 9.66 21.73 -15.17
C GLU A 647 8.57 20.68 -15.40
N CYS A 648 8.94 19.41 -15.21
CA CYS A 648 8.05 18.27 -15.27
C CYS A 648 8.68 17.10 -14.51
N LYS A 649 8.27 16.83 -13.26
CA LYS A 649 8.91 15.81 -12.42
C LYS A 649 8.79 14.38 -12.96
N GLY A 650 7.73 14.08 -13.69
CA GLY A 650 7.51 12.78 -14.33
C GLY A 650 8.29 12.61 -15.64
N CYS A 651 8.74 13.72 -16.24
CA CYS A 651 9.51 13.73 -17.47
C CYS A 651 10.95 13.22 -17.25
N SER A 652 11.61 12.74 -18.30
CA SER A 652 13.02 12.41 -18.19
C SER A 652 13.81 13.66 -17.81
N GLU A 653 14.82 13.46 -16.97
CA GLU A 653 15.63 14.53 -16.39
C GLU A 653 14.86 15.64 -15.63
N GLY A 654 13.54 15.55 -15.48
CA GLY A 654 12.70 16.50 -14.76
C GLY A 654 12.25 17.72 -15.58
N ALA A 655 12.40 17.70 -16.91
CA ALA A 655 12.09 18.84 -17.76
C ALA A 655 11.36 18.43 -19.05
N LYS A 656 10.80 19.43 -19.74
CA LYS A 656 10.14 19.28 -21.04
C LYS A 656 10.20 20.59 -21.81
N VAL A 657 9.87 20.56 -23.10
CA VAL A 657 9.72 21.75 -23.94
C VAL A 657 8.25 21.99 -24.25
N GLY A 658 7.76 23.14 -23.80
CA GLY A 658 6.40 23.62 -24.07
C GLY A 658 6.34 24.85 -24.96
N TYR A 659 5.12 25.41 -25.07
CA TYR A 659 4.77 26.47 -26.03
C TYR A 659 5.07 26.09 -27.48
N LEU A 660 4.94 24.80 -27.80
CA LEU A 660 5.05 24.28 -29.14
C LEU A 660 3.79 24.63 -29.95
N GLY A 661 3.97 24.87 -31.24
CA GLY A 661 2.90 25.36 -32.10
C GLY A 661 2.67 26.87 -32.02
N ALA A 662 1.74 27.38 -32.83
CA ALA A 662 1.51 28.83 -33.02
C ALA A 662 2.79 29.66 -33.32
N GLY A 663 3.83 29.04 -33.87
CA GLY A 663 5.14 29.64 -34.14
C GLY A 663 6.29 29.06 -33.31
N GLY A 664 5.99 28.35 -32.22
CA GLY A 664 6.95 27.58 -31.42
C GLY A 664 7.30 26.22 -32.03
N SER A 665 8.53 25.76 -31.85
CA SER A 665 9.01 24.45 -32.31
C SER A 665 10.22 23.95 -31.53
N VAL A 666 10.40 22.63 -31.50
CA VAL A 666 11.64 21.98 -31.07
C VAL A 666 12.21 21.15 -32.23
N GLU A 667 13.52 21.26 -32.48
CA GLU A 667 14.23 20.52 -33.53
C GLU A 667 15.42 19.75 -32.95
N PHE A 668 15.31 18.43 -32.97
CA PHE A 668 16.35 17.46 -32.67
C PHE A 668 17.32 17.39 -33.84
N THR A 669 18.61 17.67 -33.61
CA THR A 669 19.57 17.90 -34.72
C THR A 669 20.59 16.78 -34.92
N ASP A 670 20.65 15.83 -33.99
CA ASP A 670 21.67 14.80 -33.90
C ASP A 670 21.10 13.38 -33.76
N VAL A 671 19.85 13.17 -34.16
CA VAL A 671 19.19 11.85 -34.13
C VAL A 671 19.92 10.87 -35.05
N THR A 672 20.53 9.84 -34.49
CA THR A 672 21.32 8.88 -35.25
C THR A 672 20.55 7.60 -35.58
N ALA A 673 20.70 7.12 -36.82
CA ALA A 673 20.22 5.81 -37.24
C ALA A 673 21.37 5.02 -37.86
N ALA A 674 21.59 3.78 -37.41
CA ALA A 674 22.66 2.93 -37.95
C ALA A 674 22.47 2.63 -39.45
N GLU A 675 21.22 2.50 -39.88
CA GLU A 675 20.84 2.16 -41.25
C GLU A 675 19.68 3.03 -41.73
N ALA A 676 19.61 3.25 -43.04
CA ALA A 676 18.48 3.94 -43.65
C ALA A 676 17.26 3.02 -43.71
N GLY A 677 16.07 3.57 -43.48
CA GLY A 677 14.83 2.80 -43.53
C GLY A 677 13.70 3.44 -42.74
N THR A 678 12.62 2.68 -42.58
CA THR A 678 11.56 3.00 -41.62
C THR A 678 12.04 2.62 -40.23
N HIS A 679 11.94 3.55 -39.30
CA HIS A 679 12.19 3.33 -37.87
C HIS A 679 10.96 3.83 -37.11
N GLU A 680 10.73 3.25 -35.95
CA GLU A 680 9.70 3.68 -35.02
C GLU A 680 10.27 4.86 -34.21
N LEU A 681 9.62 6.03 -34.31
CA LEU A 681 9.89 7.18 -33.46
C LEU A 681 8.87 7.14 -32.32
N THR A 682 9.36 6.89 -31.11
CA THR A 682 8.54 7.04 -29.90
C THR A 682 8.92 8.35 -29.23
N PHE A 683 7.92 9.18 -28.92
CA PHE A 683 8.13 10.42 -28.18
C PHE A 683 7.23 10.48 -26.95
N SER A 684 7.81 10.92 -25.84
CA SER A 684 7.09 11.22 -24.61
C SER A 684 6.57 12.65 -24.66
N TYR A 685 5.34 12.86 -24.22
CA TYR A 685 4.68 14.16 -24.27
C TYR A 685 3.80 14.40 -23.04
N THR A 686 3.45 15.66 -22.80
CA THR A 686 2.41 16.05 -21.84
C THR A 686 1.37 16.92 -22.54
N SER A 687 0.10 16.69 -22.24
CA SER A 687 -1.01 17.51 -22.75
C SER A 687 -2.21 17.44 -21.81
N GLY A 688 -2.78 18.59 -21.47
CA GLY A 688 -4.02 18.66 -20.67
C GLY A 688 -5.31 18.54 -21.48
N ASP A 689 -5.20 18.44 -22.81
CA ASP A 689 -6.31 18.29 -23.74
C ASP A 689 -5.82 17.59 -25.03
N PRO A 690 -6.70 16.96 -25.83
CA PRO A 690 -6.29 16.39 -27.11
C PRO A 690 -5.73 17.47 -28.07
N ARG A 691 -4.58 17.22 -28.70
CA ARG A 691 -3.89 18.20 -29.55
C ARG A 691 -3.16 17.59 -30.74
N ASP A 692 -3.16 18.35 -31.83
CA ASP A 692 -2.40 18.02 -33.03
C ASP A 692 -0.91 18.35 -32.89
N ILE A 693 -0.06 17.45 -33.37
CA ILE A 693 1.37 17.65 -33.51
C ILE A 693 1.86 17.31 -34.91
N ARG A 694 2.65 18.20 -35.52
CA ARG A 694 3.26 17.97 -36.83
C ARG A 694 4.72 17.55 -36.66
N ILE A 695 5.07 16.47 -37.34
CA ILE A 695 6.39 15.84 -37.26
C ILE A 695 7.07 15.99 -38.63
N SER A 696 8.25 16.60 -38.63
CA SER A 696 9.08 16.75 -39.82
C SER A 696 10.42 16.07 -39.65
N VAL A 697 10.84 15.30 -40.66
CA VAL A 697 12.12 14.58 -40.67
C VAL A 697 12.96 15.09 -41.83
N ASN A 698 14.20 15.49 -41.55
CA ASN A 698 15.13 16.04 -42.54
C ASN A 698 14.51 17.18 -43.37
N GLY A 699 13.68 18.01 -42.73
CA GLY A 699 12.99 19.16 -43.33
C GLY A 699 11.76 18.83 -44.18
N GLN A 700 11.30 17.57 -44.21
CA GLN A 700 10.05 17.17 -44.87
C GLN A 700 9.00 16.80 -43.81
N VAL A 701 7.76 17.27 -43.96
CA VAL A 701 6.65 16.84 -43.10
C VAL A 701 6.35 15.37 -43.39
N VAL A 702 6.43 14.53 -42.36
CA VAL A 702 6.19 13.09 -42.46
C VAL A 702 4.78 12.76 -41.96
N SER A 703 4.38 13.33 -40.83
CA SER A 703 3.03 13.12 -40.27
C SER A 703 2.49 14.33 -39.52
N THR A 704 1.17 14.32 -39.32
CA THR A 704 0.45 15.13 -38.33
C THR A 704 -0.43 14.18 -37.54
N GLU A 705 -0.16 14.06 -36.25
CA GLU A 705 -0.87 13.15 -35.33
C GLU A 705 -1.82 13.95 -34.44
N GLU A 706 -2.99 13.41 -34.16
CA GLU A 706 -3.92 13.91 -33.13
C GLU A 706 -3.66 13.10 -31.86
N LEU A 707 -3.05 13.72 -30.84
CA LEU A 707 -2.73 13.03 -29.59
C LEU A 707 -3.86 13.22 -28.59
N THR A 708 -4.17 12.17 -27.82
CA THR A 708 -5.02 12.29 -26.63
C THR A 708 -4.31 13.07 -25.54
N ASP A 709 -5.06 13.56 -24.55
CA ASP A 709 -4.45 14.10 -23.33
C ASP A 709 -3.65 13.03 -22.58
N SER A 710 -2.75 13.47 -21.72
CA SER A 710 -1.94 12.62 -20.84
C SER A 710 -2.45 12.61 -19.40
N GLY A 711 -3.68 13.10 -19.14
CA GLY A 711 -4.22 13.36 -17.81
C GLY A 711 -3.85 14.74 -17.23
N GLY A 712 -2.95 15.48 -17.87
CA GLY A 712 -2.53 16.81 -17.43
C GLY A 712 -1.21 17.28 -18.03
N TRP A 713 -0.82 18.51 -17.73
CA TRP A 713 0.45 19.08 -18.20
C TRP A 713 1.67 18.55 -17.45
N GLU A 714 1.51 17.70 -16.45
CA GLU A 714 2.62 17.15 -15.65
C GLU A 714 2.76 15.64 -15.75
N PHE A 715 1.72 14.96 -16.26
CA PHE A 715 1.71 13.53 -16.47
C PHE A 715 2.18 13.20 -17.87
N VAL A 716 3.07 12.21 -17.95
CA VAL A 716 3.69 11.79 -19.20
C VAL A 716 2.83 10.75 -19.88
N ASN A 717 2.62 10.91 -21.18
CA ASN A 717 2.14 9.86 -22.07
C ASN A 717 3.14 9.69 -23.23
N LYS A 718 2.98 8.64 -24.04
CA LYS A 718 3.86 8.36 -25.18
C LYS A 718 3.06 8.13 -26.46
N TRP A 719 3.70 8.43 -27.59
CA TRP A 719 3.16 8.13 -28.91
C TRP A 719 4.26 7.56 -29.81
N THR A 720 3.90 6.60 -30.66
CA THR A 720 4.81 5.96 -31.61
C THR A 720 4.33 6.19 -33.03
N VAL A 721 5.25 6.57 -33.92
CA VAL A 721 4.97 6.78 -35.35
C VAL A 721 6.14 6.30 -36.21
N ASP A 722 5.84 5.70 -37.35
CA ASP A 722 6.85 5.30 -38.33
C ASP A 722 7.44 6.51 -39.06
N VAL A 723 8.78 6.61 -39.07
CA VAL A 723 9.50 7.69 -39.74
C VAL A 723 10.62 7.18 -40.66
N PRO A 724 10.84 7.82 -41.82
CA PRO A 724 11.96 7.49 -42.69
C PRO A 724 13.25 8.19 -42.21
N LEU A 725 14.25 7.42 -41.77
CA LEU A 725 15.57 7.93 -41.41
C LEU A 725 16.62 7.56 -42.47
N ASN A 726 17.58 8.47 -42.68
CA ASN A 726 18.81 8.16 -43.39
C ASN A 726 19.80 7.47 -42.45
N ALA A 727 20.72 6.66 -43.00
CA ALA A 727 21.86 6.18 -42.23
C ALA A 727 22.73 7.38 -41.79
N GLY A 728 23.14 7.39 -40.53
CA GLY A 728 23.86 8.49 -39.90
C GLY A 728 22.95 9.48 -39.17
N VAL A 729 23.32 10.76 -39.19
CA VAL A 729 22.63 11.84 -38.48
C VAL A 729 21.41 12.33 -39.26
N ASN A 730 20.30 12.54 -38.56
CA ASN A 730 19.03 13.05 -39.05
C ASN A 730 18.56 14.23 -38.20
N THR A 731 17.62 15.01 -38.74
CA THR A 731 16.87 16.00 -37.95
C THR A 731 15.42 15.60 -37.80
N ILE A 732 14.84 15.82 -36.63
CA ILE A 732 13.42 15.61 -36.33
C ILE A 732 12.89 16.87 -35.67
N ARG A 733 11.79 17.41 -36.18
CA ARG A 733 11.17 18.65 -35.69
C ARG A 733 9.72 18.42 -35.34
N PHE A 734 9.33 18.91 -34.17
CA PHE A 734 7.95 18.98 -33.71
C PHE A 734 7.48 20.43 -33.70
N ASP A 735 6.33 20.69 -34.32
CA ASP A 735 5.62 21.96 -34.24
C ASP A 735 4.12 21.80 -34.58
N ASN A 736 3.38 22.89 -34.56
CA ASN A 736 2.04 22.97 -35.15
C ASN A 736 1.82 24.39 -35.72
N PRO A 737 1.67 24.55 -37.04
CA PRO A 737 1.56 25.88 -37.64
C PRO A 737 0.22 26.57 -37.38
N ALA A 738 -0.81 25.82 -36.97
CA ALA A 738 -2.17 26.33 -36.82
C ALA A 738 -2.49 26.71 -35.37
N GLU A 739 -2.16 25.84 -34.43
CA GLU A 739 -2.55 25.94 -33.01
C GLU A 739 -1.38 25.53 -32.11
N TYR A 740 -1.59 25.52 -30.80
CA TYR A 740 -0.61 24.96 -29.86
C TYR A 740 -0.59 23.44 -29.96
N ALA A 741 0.60 22.86 -29.83
CA ALA A 741 0.84 21.43 -29.77
C ALA A 741 0.95 20.96 -28.29
N PRO A 742 1.01 19.63 -28.05
CA PRO A 742 1.51 19.08 -26.79
C PRO A 742 2.93 19.55 -26.48
N ASP A 743 3.32 19.48 -25.21
CA ASP A 743 4.71 19.68 -24.80
C ASP A 743 5.48 18.37 -25.00
N ILE A 744 6.74 18.45 -25.43
CA ILE A 744 7.58 17.27 -25.71
C ILE A 744 8.64 17.13 -24.64
N ASP A 745 8.75 15.93 -24.09
CA ASP A 745 9.76 15.51 -23.11
C ASP A 745 10.99 15.00 -23.85
N ALA A 746 10.87 13.82 -24.48
CA ALA A 746 12.01 13.17 -25.11
C ALA A 746 11.59 12.33 -26.32
N ILE A 747 12.58 11.91 -27.12
CA ILE A 747 12.40 10.92 -28.18
C ILE A 747 13.35 9.74 -28.04
N THR A 748 12.89 8.59 -28.49
CA THR A 748 13.68 7.37 -28.72
C THR A 748 13.40 6.85 -30.12
N ILE A 749 14.39 6.18 -30.71
CA ILE A 749 14.25 5.54 -32.02
C ILE A 749 14.37 4.04 -31.81
N SER A 750 13.44 3.27 -32.34
CA SER A 750 13.55 1.81 -32.35
C SER A 750 13.40 1.27 -33.76
N ARG A 751 13.85 0.03 -33.95
CA ARG A 751 13.64 -0.70 -35.19
C ARG A 751 13.33 -2.15 -34.88
N THR A 752 12.14 -2.56 -35.26
CA THR A 752 11.72 -3.96 -35.24
C THR A 752 12.34 -4.71 -36.42
N THR A 753 12.90 -5.89 -36.14
CA THR A 753 13.34 -6.85 -37.15
C THR A 753 12.42 -8.06 -37.09
N GLU A 754 11.72 -8.33 -38.19
CA GLU A 754 10.83 -9.49 -38.31
C GLU A 754 11.62 -10.80 -38.20
N ALA A 755 11.07 -11.80 -37.53
CA ALA A 755 11.74 -13.06 -37.31
C ALA A 755 11.97 -13.83 -38.62
N GLU A 756 11.04 -13.74 -39.59
CA GLU A 756 11.18 -14.37 -40.90
C GLU A 756 12.30 -13.79 -41.77
N ASP A 757 12.78 -12.59 -41.46
CA ASP A 757 13.94 -11.97 -42.11
C ASP A 757 15.27 -12.42 -41.47
N GLY A 758 15.21 -13.10 -40.32
CA GLY A 758 16.37 -13.64 -39.61
C GLY A 758 16.99 -14.87 -40.28
N THR A 759 18.19 -15.23 -39.83
CA THR A 759 18.89 -16.44 -40.31
C THR A 759 18.45 -17.66 -39.52
N LEU A 760 17.74 -18.59 -40.18
CA LEU A 760 17.26 -19.85 -39.59
C LEU A 760 18.30 -20.97 -39.69
N SER A 761 18.40 -21.79 -38.64
CA SER A 761 19.27 -22.96 -38.64
C SER A 761 18.72 -24.10 -37.78
N GLY A 762 19.30 -25.30 -37.97
CA GLY A 762 19.11 -26.43 -37.04
C GLY A 762 17.70 -27.00 -36.92
N GLY A 763 16.80 -26.67 -37.84
CA GLY A 763 15.42 -27.15 -37.87
C GLY A 763 14.37 -26.04 -37.81
N ALA A 764 14.75 -24.83 -37.40
CA ALA A 764 13.86 -23.69 -37.30
C ALA A 764 13.17 -23.38 -38.63
N ALA A 765 11.87 -23.05 -38.56
CA ALA A 765 11.02 -22.87 -39.72
C ALA A 765 10.05 -21.70 -39.55
N THR A 766 9.62 -21.10 -40.65
CA THR A 766 8.57 -20.07 -40.64
C THR A 766 7.18 -20.73 -40.66
N ALA A 767 6.25 -20.18 -39.89
CA ALA A 767 4.86 -20.58 -39.82
C ALA A 767 3.94 -19.37 -40.04
N PRO A 768 2.78 -19.51 -40.72
CA PRO A 768 1.82 -18.42 -40.86
C PRO A 768 1.20 -18.01 -39.52
N CYS A 769 1.06 -16.71 -39.29
CA CYS A 769 0.42 -16.16 -38.12
C CYS A 769 -0.30 -14.87 -38.46
N ALA A 770 -1.62 -14.85 -38.32
CA ALA A 770 -2.42 -13.70 -38.76
C ALA A 770 -2.29 -12.49 -37.82
N GLU A 771 -1.93 -12.71 -36.56
CA GLU A 771 -1.80 -11.66 -35.53
C GLU A 771 -0.36 -11.12 -35.40
N CYS A 772 0.59 -11.79 -36.04
CA CYS A 772 2.02 -11.46 -36.02
C CYS A 772 2.36 -10.35 -37.03
N SER A 773 3.41 -9.58 -36.75
CA SER A 773 3.95 -8.66 -37.74
C SER A 773 4.48 -9.46 -38.95
N GLY A 774 4.37 -8.88 -40.15
CA GLY A 774 4.71 -9.60 -41.39
C GLY A 774 3.79 -10.78 -41.78
N GLY A 775 2.92 -11.24 -40.89
CA GLY A 775 1.99 -12.37 -41.10
C GLY A 775 2.61 -13.76 -40.88
N ALA A 776 3.78 -13.82 -40.25
CA ALA A 776 4.51 -15.06 -39.99
C ALA A 776 5.22 -15.00 -38.62
N LEU A 777 5.66 -16.16 -38.14
CA LEU A 777 6.54 -16.29 -36.97
C LEU A 777 7.51 -17.46 -37.20
N VAL A 778 8.58 -17.53 -36.42
CA VAL A 778 9.57 -18.61 -36.48
C VAL A 778 9.37 -19.61 -35.35
N THR A 779 9.14 -20.88 -35.70
CA THR A 779 8.94 -22.02 -34.79
C THR A 779 10.11 -23.01 -34.83
N ASP A 780 9.97 -24.14 -34.13
CA ASP A 780 10.93 -25.24 -34.08
C ASP A 780 12.31 -24.77 -33.58
N LEU A 781 12.29 -23.91 -32.54
CA LEU A 781 13.46 -23.39 -31.84
C LEU A 781 13.95 -24.33 -30.72
N ASP A 782 13.35 -25.52 -30.58
CA ASP A 782 13.76 -26.56 -29.66
C ASP A 782 14.92 -27.41 -30.22
N GLY A 783 15.55 -28.20 -29.35
CA GLY A 783 16.65 -29.07 -29.75
C GLY A 783 17.85 -28.32 -30.34
N THR A 784 18.02 -28.39 -31.67
CA THR A 784 19.09 -27.67 -32.40
C THR A 784 18.62 -26.45 -33.17
N GLY A 785 17.31 -26.17 -33.17
CA GLY A 785 16.73 -25.03 -33.88
C GLY A 785 17.20 -23.69 -33.33
N ALA A 786 17.50 -22.75 -34.23
CA ALA A 786 17.91 -21.42 -33.83
C ALA A 786 17.55 -20.37 -34.88
N LEU A 787 17.17 -19.18 -34.38
CA LEU A 787 16.93 -17.96 -35.13
C LEU A 787 18.00 -16.93 -34.76
N ALA A 788 18.73 -16.42 -35.76
CA ALA A 788 19.71 -15.36 -35.55
C ALA A 788 19.27 -14.05 -36.23
N PHE A 789 19.05 -13.02 -35.41
CA PHE A 789 18.93 -11.64 -35.85
C PHE A 789 20.34 -11.08 -36.07
N THR A 790 20.71 -10.86 -37.34
CA THR A 790 22.02 -10.31 -37.73
C THR A 790 21.95 -8.79 -37.90
N GLU A 791 23.11 -8.13 -37.87
CA GLU A 791 23.21 -6.67 -38.04
C GLU A 791 22.46 -5.88 -36.94
N VAL A 792 22.34 -6.47 -35.76
CA VAL A 792 21.84 -5.77 -34.58
C VAL A 792 22.93 -4.81 -34.08
N SER A 793 22.75 -3.53 -34.37
CA SER A 793 23.66 -2.46 -33.98
C SER A 793 22.97 -1.38 -33.15
N THR A 794 23.74 -0.69 -32.33
CA THR A 794 23.33 0.42 -31.46
C THR A 794 24.30 1.60 -31.59
N ALA A 795 23.91 2.80 -31.17
CA ALA A 795 24.80 3.97 -31.24
C ALA A 795 26.07 3.80 -30.38
N ALA A 796 25.93 3.14 -29.22
CA ALA A 796 27.01 2.77 -28.32
C ALA A 796 26.85 1.34 -27.80
N ALA A 797 27.99 0.68 -27.50
CA ALA A 797 27.96 -0.62 -26.85
C ALA A 797 27.49 -0.46 -25.39
N GLY A 798 26.65 -1.36 -24.91
CA GLY A 798 26.10 -1.29 -23.55
C GLY A 798 24.86 -2.16 -23.40
N ASN A 799 24.17 -2.01 -22.28
CA ASN A 799 22.96 -2.76 -21.97
C ASN A 799 21.72 -2.01 -22.47
N HIS A 800 21.10 -2.51 -23.54
CA HIS A 800 19.96 -1.87 -24.20
C HIS A 800 18.65 -2.61 -23.90
N THR A 801 17.54 -1.90 -24.00
CA THR A 801 16.19 -2.47 -23.99
C THR A 801 15.95 -3.22 -25.29
N VAL A 802 15.66 -4.51 -25.15
CA VAL A 802 15.31 -5.38 -26.27
C VAL A 802 13.95 -6.02 -26.00
N GLU A 803 13.04 -5.86 -26.94
CA GLU A 803 11.71 -6.45 -26.90
C GLU A 803 11.66 -7.64 -27.83
N LEU A 804 11.37 -8.82 -27.28
CA LEU A 804 11.13 -10.05 -28.02
C LEU A 804 9.63 -10.25 -28.15
N ARG A 805 9.11 -10.19 -29.38
CA ARG A 805 7.73 -10.55 -29.69
C ARG A 805 7.63 -12.06 -29.89
N TYR A 806 6.70 -12.71 -29.20
CA TYR A 806 6.58 -14.16 -29.20
C TYR A 806 5.14 -14.63 -29.02
N ALA A 807 4.89 -15.89 -29.38
CA ALA A 807 3.63 -16.60 -29.13
C ALA A 807 3.91 -17.96 -28.50
N SER A 808 3.10 -18.35 -27.51
CA SER A 808 3.23 -19.65 -26.83
C SER A 808 1.94 -20.05 -26.12
N ALA A 809 1.43 -21.27 -26.36
CA ALA A 809 0.27 -21.78 -25.62
C ALA A 809 0.54 -22.13 -24.14
N VAL A 810 1.81 -22.25 -23.75
CA VAL A 810 2.23 -22.60 -22.37
C VAL A 810 3.40 -21.74 -21.92
N ASP A 811 3.63 -21.67 -20.62
CA ASP A 811 4.87 -21.07 -20.09
C ASP A 811 6.08 -21.84 -20.62
N ALA A 812 7.08 -21.09 -21.05
CA ALA A 812 8.26 -21.63 -21.70
C ALA A 812 9.50 -20.80 -21.41
N THR A 813 10.67 -21.33 -21.78
CA THR A 813 11.92 -20.59 -21.78
C THR A 813 12.58 -20.65 -23.15
N VAL A 814 13.36 -19.63 -23.47
CA VAL A 814 14.29 -19.60 -24.61
C VAL A 814 15.66 -19.16 -24.15
N LEU A 815 16.69 -19.59 -24.87
CA LEU A 815 18.05 -19.11 -24.72
C LEU A 815 18.30 -17.96 -25.69
N VAL A 816 18.62 -16.78 -25.15
CA VAL A 816 19.03 -15.59 -25.90
C VAL A 816 20.55 -15.44 -25.77
N THR A 817 21.26 -15.42 -26.90
CA THR A 817 22.72 -15.33 -26.93
C THR A 817 23.20 -14.10 -27.67
N VAL A 818 24.07 -13.31 -27.04
CA VAL A 818 24.75 -12.14 -27.61
C VAL A 818 26.24 -12.22 -27.31
N GLY A 819 27.10 -12.09 -28.32
CA GLY A 819 28.56 -12.05 -28.11
C GLY A 819 29.16 -13.30 -27.44
N GLY A 820 28.46 -14.43 -27.43
CA GLY A 820 28.85 -15.67 -26.73
C GLY A 820 28.35 -15.77 -25.29
N THR A 821 27.70 -14.73 -24.77
CA THR A 821 26.97 -14.75 -23.50
C THR A 821 25.55 -15.23 -23.75
N THR A 822 25.15 -16.31 -23.09
CA THR A 822 23.80 -16.89 -23.20
C THR A 822 23.02 -16.64 -21.91
N ARG A 823 21.76 -16.24 -22.06
CA ARG A 823 20.80 -16.04 -20.98
C ARG A 823 19.53 -16.85 -21.25
N GLU A 824 19.01 -17.49 -20.22
CA GLU A 824 17.66 -18.08 -20.28
C GLU A 824 16.62 -17.00 -19.98
N VAL A 825 15.58 -16.94 -20.80
CA VAL A 825 14.50 -15.96 -20.74
C VAL A 825 13.19 -16.70 -20.58
N ALA A 826 12.50 -16.45 -19.47
CA ALA A 826 11.17 -16.97 -19.22
C ALA A 826 10.10 -16.16 -19.97
N LEU A 827 9.19 -16.89 -20.61
CA LEU A 827 8.11 -16.41 -21.45
C LEU A 827 6.80 -17.00 -20.94
N THR A 828 5.84 -16.14 -20.65
CA THR A 828 4.52 -16.52 -20.13
C THR A 828 3.63 -17.00 -21.27
N ALA A 829 2.73 -17.94 -21.02
CA ALA A 829 1.74 -18.34 -22.01
C ALA A 829 0.94 -17.12 -22.52
N THR A 830 0.81 -16.99 -23.84
CA THR A 830 0.03 -15.92 -24.49
C THR A 830 -1.42 -16.35 -24.77
N GLY A 831 -1.78 -17.56 -24.33
CA GLY A 831 -3.09 -18.18 -24.54
C GLY A 831 -3.20 -19.03 -25.80
N SER A 832 -2.30 -18.87 -26.78
CA SER A 832 -2.21 -19.74 -27.96
C SER A 832 -0.87 -19.62 -28.69
N ASP A 833 -0.60 -20.52 -29.65
CA ASP A 833 0.63 -20.49 -30.48
C ASP A 833 0.62 -19.37 -31.55
N THR A 834 -0.40 -18.51 -31.58
CA THR A 834 -0.51 -17.39 -32.53
C THR A 834 -0.84 -16.06 -31.87
N ALA A 835 -1.22 -16.04 -30.60
CA ALA A 835 -1.44 -14.81 -29.85
C ALA A 835 -0.09 -14.23 -29.43
N VAL A 836 0.19 -12.98 -29.76
CA VAL A 836 1.51 -12.37 -29.55
C VAL A 836 1.55 -11.60 -28.24
N ALA A 837 2.67 -11.75 -27.51
CA ALA A 837 3.05 -10.90 -26.38
C ALA A 837 4.47 -10.38 -26.57
N VAL A 838 4.84 -9.38 -25.76
CA VAL A 838 6.18 -8.79 -25.73
C VAL A 838 6.89 -9.19 -24.45
N LYS A 839 8.16 -9.58 -24.58
CA LYS A 839 9.08 -9.74 -23.45
C LYS A 839 10.20 -8.70 -23.53
N THR A 840 10.27 -7.81 -22.56
CA THR A 840 11.37 -6.84 -22.43
C THR A 840 12.55 -7.44 -21.68
N ILE A 841 13.76 -7.25 -22.22
CA ILE A 841 15.01 -7.86 -21.76
C ILE A 841 16.13 -6.81 -21.84
N GLY A 842 16.98 -6.71 -20.80
CA GLY A 842 18.26 -6.00 -20.89
C GLY A 842 19.32 -6.87 -21.57
N LEU A 843 19.90 -6.42 -22.67
CA LEU A 843 20.98 -7.12 -23.39
C LEU A 843 22.20 -6.23 -23.65
N ASP A 844 23.39 -6.74 -23.35
CA ASP A 844 24.66 -6.11 -23.72
C ASP A 844 24.91 -6.22 -25.24
N LEU A 845 24.51 -5.19 -25.98
CA LEU A 845 24.67 -5.12 -27.44
C LEU A 845 25.98 -4.40 -27.83
N PRO A 846 26.68 -4.87 -28.88
CA PRO A 846 27.83 -4.15 -29.43
C PRO A 846 27.38 -2.98 -30.31
N ALA A 847 28.22 -1.95 -30.42
CA ALA A 847 27.91 -0.78 -31.25
C ALA A 847 27.73 -1.10 -32.74
N THR A 848 28.36 -2.16 -33.27
CA THR A 848 28.20 -2.54 -34.68
C THR A 848 28.25 -4.05 -34.88
N GLY A 849 27.46 -4.56 -35.84
CA GLY A 849 27.54 -5.94 -36.32
C GLY A 849 27.20 -7.02 -35.28
N GLY A 850 26.32 -6.70 -34.31
CA GLY A 850 25.86 -7.67 -33.33
C GLY A 850 25.00 -8.77 -33.94
N THR A 851 24.93 -9.90 -33.24
CA THR A 851 24.00 -10.99 -33.56
C THR A 851 23.31 -11.39 -32.27
N VAL A 852 21.98 -11.37 -32.29
CA VAL A 852 21.13 -11.90 -31.21
C VAL A 852 20.58 -13.23 -31.68
N THR A 853 20.88 -14.31 -30.98
CA THR A 853 20.39 -15.66 -31.33
C THR A 853 19.39 -16.14 -30.31
N VAL A 854 18.19 -16.54 -30.76
CA VAL A 854 17.16 -17.19 -29.97
C VAL A 854 17.14 -18.68 -30.31
N SER A 855 17.19 -19.54 -29.29
CA SER A 855 17.28 -21.00 -29.45
C SER A 855 16.84 -21.73 -28.18
N GLY A 856 16.86 -23.06 -28.20
CA GLY A 856 16.69 -23.86 -26.98
C GLY A 856 15.31 -23.71 -26.33
N ALA A 857 14.27 -23.52 -27.13
CA ALA A 857 12.90 -23.42 -26.63
C ALA A 857 12.54 -24.65 -25.78
N SER A 858 12.00 -24.44 -24.58
CA SER A 858 11.62 -25.53 -23.66
C SER A 858 10.30 -26.22 -24.04
N ALA A 859 9.47 -25.57 -24.85
CA ALA A 859 8.17 -26.05 -25.27
C ALA A 859 8.06 -26.09 -26.81
N PRO A 860 7.53 -27.19 -27.40
CA PRO A 860 7.23 -27.24 -28.82
C PRO A 860 6.08 -26.29 -29.15
N GLY A 861 6.14 -25.64 -30.32
CA GLY A 861 5.09 -24.71 -30.77
C GLY A 861 5.33 -23.24 -30.36
N LEU A 862 6.24 -22.98 -29.41
CA LEU A 862 6.71 -21.62 -29.16
C LEU A 862 7.32 -21.04 -30.44
N GLY A 863 6.97 -19.79 -30.74
CA GLY A 863 7.65 -19.09 -31.80
C GLY A 863 7.84 -17.60 -31.57
N VAL A 864 8.76 -17.05 -32.34
CA VAL A 864 9.23 -15.67 -32.27
C VAL A 864 8.70 -14.92 -33.49
N ASP A 865 8.07 -13.78 -33.25
CA ASP A 865 7.49 -12.89 -34.26
C ASP A 865 8.52 -11.83 -34.68
N GLY A 866 9.21 -11.21 -33.73
CA GLY A 866 10.20 -10.18 -34.04
C GLY A 866 11.06 -9.77 -32.85
N LEU A 867 12.06 -8.94 -33.14
CA LEU A 867 12.97 -8.37 -32.16
C LEU A 867 13.11 -6.87 -32.38
N THR A 868 12.80 -6.08 -31.35
CA THR A 868 12.92 -4.62 -31.36
C THR A 868 14.04 -4.20 -30.43
N VAL A 869 14.90 -3.31 -30.91
CA VAL A 869 15.95 -2.69 -30.09
C VAL A 869 15.63 -1.21 -29.97
N VAL A 870 15.48 -0.73 -28.73
CA VAL A 870 15.38 0.69 -28.42
C VAL A 870 16.78 1.29 -28.55
N ARG A 871 16.94 2.38 -29.30
CA ARG A 871 18.26 2.90 -29.70
C ARG A 871 18.47 4.34 -29.36
#